data_AF-A0A0M2GRM1-F1
#
_entry.id   AF-A0A0M2GRM1-F1
#
_cell.length_a   1.000
_cell.length_b   1.000
_cell.length_c   1.000
_cell.angle_alpha   90.00
_cell.angle_beta   90.00
_cell.angle_gamma   90.00
#
_symmetry.space_group_name_H-M   'P 1'
#
loop_
_entity.id
_entity.type
_entity.pdbx_description
1 polymer ?
#
loop_
_entity_poly.entity_id
_entity_poly.type
_entity_poly.pdbx_seq_one_letter_code
_entity_poly.pdbx_strand_id
1 'polypeptide(L)'
;AACPGVVAAAAVIREDRPGDRRLVGYVVPDADAEPQPTAIRGRLAGRLPDYMVPAAVVTVSELPLTPSGKLDRKALPAPDYTSAATPTRAPGTPQEKALTALFAEVLGLDPARIGVEDGFFALGGDSISSIVLVSRAREQGLGLSPRDIFQHHTPRQLAHVAQRLTDGGGTASEADDGTGLVPLTPIMRWLVEPEHAFEAFFQSRLVQVPAGIDHDRLAEILQALIDRHDVLRARLTGDGAQDDWALRIPPARSPQALTAAEALLRVDCAGTTAAERERLLAEHAMRANGRLAARDGVMLQAVWFDHGSQEPGRLLLTIHHLVVDGVSWRILLPDLAAAGTAVLAGRTPELAPVPTSFKRWAEQLRALAGEPRGTTSLRHWTETLSVSEPTLGVRRLSAHDTAEQLDTLRVTVPVALSEALLTRVPGALHAGVEDILVTAFVLALAQWRTAHGTVGVSGVTSVLVDVEGHGRESLFADADTSRTVGWFTAMAPARLDPGRVSWGEVRRGGKAVGRALQRIKEQLRTSSELRIEYGLLRYLNPETEPVLSALPGAQVAFNYFGRVGVGRTHPAADWQQVDGNPATGGLDPRMRLTHALMVNAAAADGPSGPELSATWSWPRDVLAREDVERLGEGWVTHLKALAAHADGPDTVGRTPSDLSLVSLSQDQISRLEKKWRTRR
;
A
#
# COMPACT_ATOMS: atom_id res chain seq x y z
N ALA A 1 37.60 8.55 17.40
CA ALA A 1 38.60 8.28 18.45
C ALA A 1 38.24 7.07 19.34
N ALA A 2 36.99 6.89 19.80
CA ALA A 2 36.64 5.77 20.69
C ALA A 2 36.66 4.34 20.06
N CYS A 3 37.13 4.18 18.81
CA CYS A 3 37.34 2.86 18.20
C CYS A 3 38.78 2.44 18.44
N PRO A 4 39.06 1.17 18.84
CA PRO A 4 40.42 0.66 18.99
C PRO A 4 41.27 0.90 17.73
N GLY A 5 42.51 1.34 17.91
CA GLY A 5 43.44 1.65 16.82
C GLY A 5 43.22 2.99 16.12
N VAL A 6 42.36 3.89 16.65
CA VAL A 6 42.10 5.23 16.07
C VAL A 6 42.48 6.33 17.06
N VAL A 7 43.53 7.10 16.76
CA VAL A 7 44.05 8.17 17.64
C VAL A 7 43.31 9.50 17.46
N ALA A 8 42.83 9.80 16.26
CA ALA A 8 42.03 10.98 15.98
C ALA A 8 40.95 10.67 14.93
N ALA A 9 39.84 11.42 14.96
CA ALA A 9 38.80 11.28 13.95
C ALA A 9 38.04 12.59 13.72
N ALA A 10 37.55 12.78 12.50
CA ALA A 10 36.64 13.86 12.14
C ALA A 10 35.51 13.34 11.26
N ALA A 11 34.29 13.84 11.43
CA ALA A 11 33.16 13.54 10.55
C ALA A 11 32.75 14.81 9.80
N VAL A 12 32.63 14.71 8.48
CA VAL A 12 32.34 15.86 7.61
C VAL A 12 31.26 15.47 6.61
N ILE A 13 30.28 16.35 6.41
CA ILE A 13 29.34 16.24 5.29
C ILE A 13 30.05 16.74 4.04
N ARG A 14 30.19 15.88 3.04
CA ARG A 14 30.78 16.19 1.74
C ARG A 14 29.73 16.14 0.65
N GLU A 15 29.95 16.95 -0.37
CA GLU A 15 29.18 16.97 -1.61
C GLU A 15 30.18 16.84 -2.75
N ASP A 16 30.63 15.60 -2.99
CA ASP A 16 31.59 15.31 -4.06
C ASP A 16 30.89 15.16 -5.43
N ARG A 17 29.54 15.09 -5.45
CA ARG A 17 28.67 15.17 -6.63
C ARG A 17 27.54 16.18 -6.34
N PRO A 18 27.12 17.00 -7.33
CA PRO A 18 26.06 17.99 -7.11
C PRO A 18 24.79 17.35 -6.54
N GLY A 19 24.32 17.85 -5.40
CA GLY A 19 23.10 17.38 -4.72
C GLY A 19 23.26 16.14 -3.82
N ASP A 20 24.41 15.45 -3.84
CA ASP A 20 24.65 14.22 -3.08
C ASP A 20 25.49 14.49 -1.83
N ARG A 21 24.81 14.88 -0.73
CA ARG A 21 25.46 15.18 0.55
C ARG A 21 25.61 13.93 1.41
N ARG A 22 26.84 13.50 1.66
CA ARG A 22 27.16 12.28 2.41
C ARG A 22 28.02 12.57 3.63
N LEU A 23 27.75 11.87 4.73
CA LEU A 23 28.60 11.88 5.90
C LEU A 23 29.85 11.02 5.66
N VAL A 24 31.04 11.59 5.78
CA VAL A 24 32.33 10.89 5.61
C VAL A 24 33.12 11.00 6.90
N GLY A 25 33.62 9.85 7.40
CA GLY A 25 34.45 9.78 8.60
C GLY A 25 35.93 9.67 8.22
N TYR A 26 36.77 10.56 8.71
CA TYR A 26 38.21 10.50 8.58
C TYR A 26 38.80 10.00 9.88
N VAL A 27 39.70 9.03 9.81
CA VAL A 27 40.33 8.41 10.98
C VAL A 27 41.85 8.43 10.82
N VAL A 28 42.54 8.78 11.90
CA VAL A 28 43.99 8.67 12.01
C VAL A 28 44.30 7.39 12.78
N PRO A 29 45.04 6.43 12.19
CA PRO A 29 45.40 5.19 12.86
C PRO A 29 46.46 5.42 13.93
N ASP A 30 46.50 4.53 14.92
CA ASP A 30 47.65 4.41 15.84
C ASP A 30 48.87 3.85 15.09
N ALA A 31 50.10 4.17 15.54
CA ALA A 31 51.34 3.84 14.82
C ALA A 31 51.54 2.33 14.59
N ASP A 32 50.95 1.50 15.45
CA ASP A 32 51.02 0.03 15.39
C ASP A 32 49.68 -0.63 15.00
N ALA A 33 48.69 0.15 14.52
CA ALA A 33 47.36 -0.34 14.18
C ALA A 33 46.97 -0.07 12.72
N GLU A 34 46.41 -1.07 12.05
CA GLU A 34 45.74 -0.91 10.76
C GLU A 34 44.22 -1.06 10.93
N PRO A 35 43.51 0.00 11.36
CA PRO A 35 42.08 -0.08 11.57
C PRO A 35 41.36 -0.20 10.22
N GLN A 36 40.70 -1.35 10.01
CA GLN A 36 39.92 -1.60 8.80
C GLN A 36 38.69 -0.67 8.74
N PRO A 37 38.54 0.16 7.69
CA PRO A 37 37.43 1.11 7.57
C PRO A 37 36.03 0.46 7.69
N THR A 38 35.87 -0.75 7.16
CA THR A 38 34.65 -1.56 7.25
C THR A 38 34.34 -2.00 8.68
N ALA A 39 35.35 -2.41 9.45
CA ALA A 39 35.18 -2.80 10.85
C ALA A 39 34.83 -1.60 11.75
N ILE A 40 35.41 -0.43 11.48
CA ILE A 40 35.04 0.82 12.17
C ILE A 40 33.58 1.16 11.88
N ARG A 41 33.18 1.15 10.60
CA ARG A 41 31.80 1.45 10.20
C ARG A 41 30.79 0.47 10.81
N GLY A 42 31.08 -0.83 10.82
CA GLY A 42 30.23 -1.84 11.47
C GLY A 42 30.09 -1.62 12.99
N ARG A 43 31.17 -1.25 13.67
CA ARG A 43 31.12 -0.90 15.10
C ARG A 43 30.34 0.39 15.38
N LEU A 44 30.38 1.35 14.45
CA LEU A 44 29.54 2.55 14.51
C LEU A 44 28.06 2.21 14.30
N ALA A 45 27.72 1.35 13.33
CA ALA A 45 26.35 0.89 13.08
C ALA A 45 25.74 0.15 14.29
N GLY A 46 26.54 -0.62 15.03
CA GLY A 46 26.08 -1.25 16.28
C GLY A 46 25.82 -0.28 17.45
N ARG A 47 26.15 1.01 17.32
CA ARG A 47 26.08 2.01 18.41
C ARG A 47 25.36 3.31 18.03
N LEU A 48 25.20 3.57 16.74
CA LEU A 48 24.63 4.79 16.18
C LEU A 48 23.44 4.44 15.27
N PRO A 49 22.43 5.31 15.18
CA PRO A 49 21.40 5.19 14.14
C PRO A 49 22.02 5.25 12.73
N ASP A 50 21.42 4.58 11.75
CA ASP A 50 21.99 4.41 10.40
C ASP A 50 22.37 5.74 9.73
N TYR A 51 21.57 6.79 9.89
CA TYR A 51 21.84 8.11 9.32
C TYR A 51 23.04 8.84 9.95
N MET A 52 23.53 8.39 11.11
CA MET A 52 24.75 8.90 11.75
C MET A 52 25.99 8.05 11.45
N VAL A 53 25.81 6.91 10.78
CA VAL A 53 26.92 6.06 10.33
C VAL A 53 27.50 6.68 9.05
N PRO A 54 28.80 7.01 9.00
CA PRO A 54 29.40 7.55 7.80
C PRO A 54 29.19 6.62 6.60
N ALA A 55 28.85 7.21 5.45
CA ALA A 55 28.74 6.52 4.18
C ALA A 55 30.10 5.93 3.75
N ALA A 56 31.20 6.59 4.10
CA ALA A 56 32.56 6.10 3.92
C ALA A 56 33.44 6.44 5.13
N VAL A 57 34.42 5.59 5.43
CA VAL A 57 35.49 5.84 6.39
C VAL A 57 36.81 5.88 5.65
N VAL A 58 37.57 6.97 5.78
CA VAL A 58 38.85 7.20 5.11
C VAL A 58 39.97 7.28 6.14
N THR A 59 41.00 6.47 5.97
CA THR A 59 42.22 6.54 6.76
C THR A 59 43.11 7.67 6.24
N VAL A 60 43.55 8.55 7.13
CA VAL A 60 44.50 9.64 6.83
C VAL A 60 45.66 9.59 7.82
N SER A 61 46.86 9.99 7.39
CA SER A 61 48.05 10.03 8.25
C SER A 61 47.92 11.08 9.35
N GLU A 62 47.23 12.19 9.06
CA GLU A 62 46.90 13.25 10.02
C GLU A 62 45.64 14.00 9.56
N LEU A 63 44.97 14.68 10.49
CA LEU A 63 43.86 15.57 10.14
C LEU A 63 44.42 16.94 9.74
N PRO A 64 44.22 17.40 8.49
CA PRO A 64 44.76 18.68 8.04
C PRO A 64 44.11 19.82 8.80
N LEU A 65 44.93 20.75 9.31
CA LEU A 65 44.47 21.92 10.06
C LEU A 65 44.81 23.21 9.29
N THR A 66 43.94 24.22 9.40
CA THR A 66 44.20 25.58 8.95
C THR A 66 45.26 26.24 9.85
N PRO A 67 45.88 27.37 9.44
CA PRO A 67 46.79 28.15 10.30
C PRO A 67 46.18 28.61 11.64
N SER A 68 44.84 28.64 11.73
CA SER A 68 44.07 28.94 12.95
C SER A 68 43.77 27.71 13.82
N GLY A 69 44.32 26.54 13.49
CA GLY A 69 44.15 25.29 14.25
C GLY A 69 42.80 24.60 14.08
N LYS A 70 41.98 24.96 13.07
CA LYS A 70 40.70 24.31 12.76
C LYS A 70 40.88 23.26 11.67
N LEU A 71 40.00 22.26 11.61
CA LEU A 71 40.02 21.26 10.54
C LEU A 71 39.85 21.92 9.15
N ASP A 72 40.84 21.73 8.27
CA ASP A 72 40.76 22.14 6.87
C ASP A 72 39.98 21.10 6.06
N ARG A 73 38.68 21.35 5.92
CA ARG A 73 37.77 20.47 5.19
C ARG A 73 38.10 20.35 3.70
N LYS A 74 38.77 21.35 3.11
CA LYS A 74 39.12 21.34 1.67
C LYS A 74 40.33 20.46 1.39
N ALA A 75 41.23 20.34 2.37
CA ALA A 75 42.43 19.51 2.27
C ALA A 75 42.18 18.01 2.55
N LEU A 76 40.96 17.64 2.96
CA LEU A 76 40.60 16.23 3.18
C LEU A 76 40.45 15.48 1.85
N PRO A 77 41.05 14.29 1.69
CA PRO A 77 40.95 13.50 0.47
C PRO A 77 39.50 13.06 0.20
N ALA A 78 39.11 12.96 -1.07
CA ALA A 78 37.80 12.43 -1.43
C ALA A 78 37.75 10.91 -1.15
N PRO A 79 36.66 10.38 -0.57
CA PRO A 79 36.51 8.95 -0.33
C PRO A 79 36.29 8.21 -1.65
N ASP A 80 36.83 6.99 -1.74
CA ASP A 80 36.49 6.07 -2.82
C ASP A 80 35.14 5.39 -2.52
N TYR A 81 34.07 5.95 -3.09
CA TYR A 81 32.70 5.45 -2.91
C TYR A 81 32.45 4.10 -3.60
N THR A 82 33.36 3.60 -4.45
CA THR A 82 33.18 2.27 -5.08
C THR A 82 33.22 1.13 -4.06
N SER A 83 33.89 1.34 -2.92
CA SER A 83 33.87 0.41 -1.78
C SER A 83 32.67 0.60 -0.82
N ALA A 84 31.94 1.71 -0.94
CA ALA A 84 30.79 2.06 -0.09
C ALA A 84 29.43 1.63 -0.68
N ALA A 85 29.40 1.26 -1.96
CA ALA A 85 28.24 0.65 -2.61
C ALA A 85 28.10 -0.85 -2.31
N THR A 86 28.99 -1.41 -1.47
CA THR A 86 28.90 -2.80 -1.06
C THR A 86 27.85 -2.92 0.06
N PRO A 87 26.84 -3.79 -0.06
CA PRO A 87 25.91 -4.07 1.03
C PRO A 87 26.68 -4.37 2.31
N THR A 88 26.15 -3.90 3.47
CA THR A 88 26.75 -4.02 4.82
C THR A 88 27.30 -5.40 5.12
N ARG A 89 26.69 -6.42 4.49
CA ARG A 89 27.18 -7.77 4.33
C ARG A 89 26.52 -8.38 3.10
N ALA A 90 27.30 -9.08 2.26
CA ALA A 90 26.73 -9.82 1.14
C ALA A 90 25.93 -11.04 1.66
N PRO A 91 24.85 -11.45 0.95
CA PRO A 91 24.08 -12.63 1.34
C PRO A 91 24.93 -13.91 1.40
N GLY A 92 24.99 -14.52 2.59
CA GLY A 92 25.77 -15.71 2.88
C GLY A 92 25.03 -17.01 2.66
N THR A 93 23.69 -17.02 2.75
CA THR A 93 22.85 -18.22 2.55
C THR A 93 22.02 -18.12 1.25
N PRO A 94 21.58 -19.25 0.67
CA PRO A 94 20.64 -19.23 -0.46
C PRO A 94 19.35 -18.46 -0.16
N GLN A 95 18.82 -18.58 1.06
CA GLN A 95 17.63 -17.85 1.51
C GLN A 95 17.88 -16.35 1.60
N GLU A 96 19.02 -15.92 2.14
CA GLU A 96 19.40 -14.50 2.18
C GLU A 96 19.50 -13.92 0.76
N LYS A 97 20.06 -14.70 -0.20
CA LYS A 97 20.14 -14.29 -1.62
C LYS A 97 18.76 -14.12 -2.24
N ALA A 98 17.90 -15.13 -2.06
CA ALA A 98 16.53 -15.11 -2.54
C ALA A 98 15.76 -13.91 -1.99
N LEU A 99 15.78 -13.70 -0.67
CA LEU A 99 15.06 -12.61 -0.03
C LEU A 99 15.59 -11.22 -0.41
N THR A 100 16.90 -11.07 -0.59
CA THR A 100 17.49 -9.81 -1.08
C THR A 100 17.03 -9.49 -2.51
N ALA A 101 17.01 -10.50 -3.39
CA ALA A 101 16.51 -10.34 -4.76
C ALA A 101 15.01 -10.03 -4.79
N LEU A 102 14.23 -10.69 -3.93
CA LEU A 102 12.79 -10.45 -3.80
C LEU A 102 12.48 -9.05 -3.27
N PHE A 103 13.23 -8.55 -2.29
CA PHE A 103 13.08 -7.16 -1.83
C PHE A 103 13.31 -6.18 -2.99
N ALA A 104 14.35 -6.42 -3.80
CA ALA A 104 14.67 -5.58 -4.94
C ALA A 104 13.56 -5.58 -5.99
N GLU A 105 13.07 -6.78 -6.34
CA GLU A 105 11.98 -6.96 -7.29
C GLU A 105 10.70 -6.27 -6.81
N VAL A 106 10.28 -6.54 -5.58
CA VAL A 106 9.01 -6.05 -5.01
C VAL A 106 9.01 -4.53 -4.84
N LEU A 107 10.14 -3.94 -4.43
CA LEU A 107 10.26 -2.51 -4.20
C LEU A 107 10.68 -1.71 -5.46
N GLY A 108 11.04 -2.40 -6.54
CA GLY A 108 11.55 -1.80 -7.77
C GLY A 108 12.93 -1.15 -7.59
N LEU A 109 13.76 -1.73 -6.73
CA LEU A 109 15.11 -1.24 -6.42
C LEU A 109 16.17 -2.08 -7.15
N ASP A 110 17.37 -1.51 -7.32
CA ASP A 110 18.53 -2.26 -7.84
C ASP A 110 18.97 -3.31 -6.80
N PRO A 111 19.07 -4.61 -7.15
CA PRO A 111 19.54 -5.66 -6.24
C PRO A 111 20.91 -5.38 -5.61
N ALA A 112 21.79 -4.66 -6.31
CA ALA A 112 23.11 -4.30 -5.78
C ALA A 112 23.03 -3.33 -4.59
N ARG A 113 21.87 -2.66 -4.41
CA ARG A 113 21.64 -1.66 -3.36
C ARG A 113 20.98 -2.23 -2.10
N ILE A 114 20.66 -3.52 -2.06
CA ILE A 114 20.01 -4.16 -0.92
C ILE A 114 20.98 -5.08 -0.20
N GLY A 115 21.24 -4.78 1.07
CA GLY A 115 21.96 -5.62 2.01
C GLY A 115 21.03 -6.49 2.85
N VAL A 116 21.60 -7.55 3.44
CA VAL A 116 20.84 -8.51 4.26
C VAL A 116 20.31 -7.93 5.59
N GLU A 117 20.77 -6.76 5.99
CA GLU A 117 20.30 -6.03 7.17
C GLU A 117 19.37 -4.86 6.82
N ASP A 118 19.10 -4.62 5.53
CA ASP A 118 18.25 -3.50 5.15
C ASP A 118 16.79 -3.85 5.43
N GLY A 119 16.15 -3.03 6.27
CA GLY A 119 14.76 -3.25 6.68
C GLY A 119 13.79 -2.99 5.53
N PHE A 120 12.87 -3.91 5.27
CA PHE A 120 11.87 -3.83 4.20
C PHE A 120 11.11 -2.50 4.20
N PHE A 121 10.57 -2.10 5.35
CA PHE A 121 9.84 -0.84 5.50
C PHE A 121 10.74 0.41 5.42
N ALA A 122 12.02 0.29 5.77
CA ALA A 122 12.98 1.38 5.63
C ALA A 122 13.37 1.64 4.16
N LEU A 123 13.29 0.59 3.33
CA LEU A 123 13.45 0.66 1.88
C LEU A 123 12.17 1.11 1.15
N GLY A 124 11.12 1.49 1.88
CA GLY A 124 9.84 1.94 1.33
C GLY A 124 8.82 0.83 1.09
N GLY A 125 9.01 -0.34 1.71
CA GLY A 125 7.97 -1.37 1.79
C GLY A 125 6.77 -0.92 2.61
N ASP A 126 5.62 -1.50 2.30
CA ASP A 126 4.32 -1.28 2.93
C ASP A 126 3.59 -2.63 3.13
N SER A 127 2.36 -2.59 3.65
CA SER A 127 1.56 -3.80 3.89
C SER A 127 1.23 -4.56 2.61
N ILE A 128 0.97 -3.86 1.50
CA ILE A 128 0.63 -4.48 0.22
C ILE A 128 1.85 -5.17 -0.39
N SER A 129 2.98 -4.49 -0.44
CA SER A 129 4.24 -5.06 -0.92
C SER A 129 4.75 -6.19 0.00
N SER A 130 4.40 -6.19 1.29
CA SER A 130 4.66 -7.34 2.19
C SER A 130 3.88 -8.58 1.76
N ILE A 131 2.63 -8.44 1.32
CA ILE A 131 1.82 -9.56 0.81
C ILE A 131 2.41 -10.08 -0.51
N VAL A 132 2.85 -9.17 -1.39
CA VAL A 132 3.53 -9.55 -2.65
C VAL A 132 4.81 -10.31 -2.33
N LEU A 133 5.62 -9.79 -1.41
CA LEU A 133 6.87 -10.42 -0.98
C LEU A 133 6.64 -11.84 -0.47
N VAL A 134 5.61 -12.06 0.37
CA VAL A 134 5.24 -13.39 0.87
C VAL A 134 4.83 -14.32 -0.28
N SER A 135 3.99 -13.84 -1.19
CA SER A 135 3.55 -14.61 -2.36
C SER A 135 4.74 -15.04 -3.24
N ARG A 136 5.66 -14.10 -3.54
CA ARG A 136 6.88 -14.38 -4.31
C ARG A 136 7.90 -15.26 -3.59
N ALA A 137 8.06 -15.09 -2.28
CA ALA A 137 8.92 -15.95 -1.47
C ALA A 137 8.44 -17.40 -1.51
N ARG A 138 7.11 -17.61 -1.47
CA ARG A 138 6.49 -18.93 -1.57
C ARG A 138 6.72 -19.59 -2.93
N GLU A 139 6.68 -18.83 -4.03
CA GLU A 139 7.04 -19.32 -5.38
C GLU A 139 8.49 -19.84 -5.43
N GLN A 140 9.36 -19.35 -4.55
CA GLN A 140 10.75 -19.81 -4.38
C GLN A 140 10.92 -20.86 -3.26
N GLY A 141 9.82 -21.42 -2.74
CA GLY A 141 9.83 -22.46 -1.70
C GLY A 141 10.07 -21.94 -0.28
N LEU A 142 9.93 -20.64 -0.03
CA LEU A 142 10.07 -20.02 1.29
C LEU A 142 8.70 -19.70 1.89
N GLY A 143 8.33 -20.41 2.94
CA GLY A 143 7.11 -20.18 3.72
C GLY A 143 7.33 -19.03 4.71
N LEU A 144 6.72 -17.89 4.41
CA LEU A 144 6.67 -16.70 5.26
C LEU A 144 5.21 -16.25 5.38
N SER A 145 4.87 -15.60 6.50
CA SER A 145 3.59 -14.92 6.69
C SER A 145 3.78 -13.40 6.63
N PRO A 146 2.72 -12.61 6.34
CA PRO A 146 2.79 -11.16 6.45
C PRO A 146 3.26 -10.72 7.85
N ARG A 147 2.84 -11.44 8.89
CA ARG A 147 3.28 -11.21 10.28
C ARG A 147 4.80 -11.34 10.43
N ASP A 148 5.42 -12.31 9.75
CA ASP A 148 6.87 -12.48 9.79
C ASP A 148 7.58 -11.24 9.23
N ILE A 149 7.06 -10.64 8.14
CA ILE A 149 7.64 -9.41 7.56
C ILE A 149 7.62 -8.26 8.58
N PHE A 150 6.53 -8.12 9.34
CA PHE A 150 6.38 -7.10 10.39
C PHE A 150 7.14 -7.39 11.69
N GLN A 151 7.61 -8.63 11.91
CA GLN A 151 8.41 -8.97 13.09
C GLN A 151 9.90 -9.05 12.77
N HIS A 152 10.23 -9.42 11.54
CA HIS A 152 11.56 -9.72 11.05
C HIS A 152 11.80 -8.88 9.79
N HIS A 153 12.19 -7.63 9.98
CA HIS A 153 12.16 -6.63 8.90
C HIS A 153 13.23 -6.84 7.83
N THR A 154 14.26 -7.66 8.07
CA THR A 154 15.45 -7.75 7.22
C THR A 154 15.57 -9.11 6.52
N PRO A 155 16.20 -9.20 5.33
CA PRO A 155 16.42 -10.48 4.65
C PRO A 155 17.09 -11.53 5.54
N ARG A 156 18.02 -11.14 6.42
CA ARG A 156 18.66 -12.07 7.37
C ARG A 156 17.68 -12.61 8.41
N GLN A 157 16.88 -11.74 9.04
CA GLN A 157 15.91 -12.18 10.04
C GLN A 157 14.83 -13.06 9.41
N LEU A 158 14.36 -12.69 8.21
CA LEU A 158 13.41 -13.49 7.44
C LEU A 158 13.98 -14.84 7.04
N ALA A 159 15.23 -14.89 6.60
CA ALA A 159 15.90 -16.16 6.27
C ALA A 159 15.95 -17.13 7.46
N HIS A 160 15.97 -16.62 8.69
CA HIS A 160 15.97 -17.44 9.91
C HIS A 160 14.59 -18.03 10.25
N VAL A 161 13.50 -17.31 9.93
CA VAL A 161 12.14 -17.77 10.23
C VAL A 161 11.44 -18.44 9.05
N ALA A 162 11.94 -18.22 7.83
CA ALA A 162 11.41 -18.82 6.61
C ALA A 162 11.44 -20.35 6.71
N GLN A 163 10.26 -20.97 6.68
CA GLN A 163 10.13 -22.42 6.62
C GLN A 163 10.40 -22.87 5.18
N ARG A 164 11.22 -23.91 4.99
CA ARG A 164 11.32 -24.52 3.65
C ARG A 164 10.04 -25.29 3.38
N LEU A 165 9.32 -24.86 2.36
CA LEU A 165 8.17 -25.60 1.87
C LEU A 165 8.73 -26.80 1.10
N THR A 166 8.59 -27.99 1.67
CA THR A 166 8.76 -29.23 0.90
C THR A 166 7.55 -29.39 -0.01
N ASP A 167 7.75 -29.81 -1.25
CA ASP A 167 6.67 -30.17 -2.17
C ASP A 167 5.74 -31.18 -1.47
N GLY A 168 4.60 -30.69 -0.95
CA GLY A 168 3.61 -31.49 -0.21
C GLY A 168 3.42 -31.17 1.29
N GLY A 169 4.02 -30.12 1.86
CA GLY A 169 3.99 -29.85 3.31
C GLY A 169 2.84 -28.99 3.86
N GLY A 170 1.93 -28.48 3.02
CA GLY A 170 0.68 -27.91 3.54
C GLY A 170 -0.23 -29.07 3.94
N THR A 171 -0.75 -29.08 5.17
CA THR A 171 -1.86 -29.98 5.51
C THR A 171 -2.89 -29.84 4.41
N ALA A 172 -3.14 -30.93 3.68
CA ALA A 172 -4.18 -30.99 2.66
C ALA A 172 -5.51 -30.74 3.38
N SER A 173 -5.87 -29.46 3.50
CA SER A 173 -7.25 -29.06 3.70
C SER A 173 -8.06 -29.78 2.62
N GLU A 174 -9.25 -30.27 2.97
CA GLU A 174 -10.20 -30.82 2.00
C GLU A 174 -10.18 -29.96 0.74
N ALA A 175 -10.05 -30.62 -0.42
CA ALA A 175 -9.90 -29.95 -1.71
C ALA A 175 -11.10 -29.01 -1.92
N ASP A 176 -10.86 -27.73 -1.69
CA ASP A 176 -11.80 -26.66 -1.94
C ASP A 176 -11.62 -26.25 -3.40
N ASP A 177 -12.54 -26.69 -4.25
CA ASP A 177 -12.51 -26.38 -5.69
C ASP A 177 -12.93 -24.94 -6.01
N GLY A 178 -13.28 -24.15 -5.00
CA GLY A 178 -13.67 -22.74 -5.14
C GLY A 178 -15.03 -22.51 -5.80
N THR A 179 -15.79 -23.57 -6.10
CA THR A 179 -17.06 -23.48 -6.82
C THR A 179 -18.27 -23.59 -5.88
N GLY A 180 -19.45 -23.23 -6.38
CA GLY A 180 -20.72 -23.29 -5.65
C GLY A 180 -21.16 -21.94 -5.08
N LEU A 181 -21.94 -22.00 -4.00
CA LEU A 181 -22.46 -20.81 -3.33
C LEU A 181 -21.38 -20.20 -2.44
N VAL A 182 -21.23 -18.88 -2.52
CA VAL A 182 -20.28 -18.11 -1.72
C VAL A 182 -21.05 -17.03 -0.97
N PRO A 183 -21.05 -17.03 0.38
CA PRO A 183 -21.66 -15.97 1.15
C PRO A 183 -20.94 -14.64 0.85
N LEU A 184 -21.68 -13.53 0.85
CA LEU A 184 -21.05 -12.22 0.70
C LEU A 184 -20.16 -11.90 1.91
N THR A 185 -18.97 -11.36 1.64
CA THR A 185 -18.09 -10.78 2.66
C THR A 185 -18.63 -9.42 3.14
N PRO A 186 -18.12 -8.86 4.26
CA PRO A 186 -18.63 -7.58 4.77
C PRO A 186 -18.64 -6.45 3.74
N ILE A 187 -17.57 -6.32 2.94
CA ILE A 187 -17.49 -5.27 1.92
C ILE A 187 -18.44 -5.49 0.75
N MET A 188 -18.73 -6.75 0.40
CA MET A 188 -19.75 -7.08 -0.58
C MET A 188 -21.16 -6.76 -0.06
N ARG A 189 -21.41 -6.97 1.25
CA ARG A 189 -22.67 -6.58 1.90
C ARG A 189 -22.88 -5.08 1.89
N TRP A 190 -21.83 -4.30 2.16
CA TRP A 190 -21.85 -2.85 2.01
C TRP A 190 -22.27 -2.44 0.58
N LEU A 191 -21.68 -3.05 -0.45
CA LEU A 191 -21.99 -2.70 -1.85
C LEU A 191 -23.46 -2.97 -2.23
N VAL A 192 -24.06 -4.03 -1.69
CA VAL A 192 -25.46 -4.40 -1.99
C VAL A 192 -26.47 -3.79 -1.01
N GLU A 193 -26.05 -2.87 -0.13
CA GLU A 193 -26.99 -2.10 0.69
C GLU A 193 -28.02 -1.40 -0.22
N PRO A 194 -29.28 -1.26 0.22
CA PRO A 194 -30.35 -0.69 -0.60
C PRO A 194 -29.95 0.63 -1.26
N GLU A 195 -30.45 0.84 -2.48
CA GLU A 195 -30.24 2.06 -3.29
C GLU A 195 -28.82 2.25 -3.85
N HIS A 196 -27.84 1.38 -3.56
CA HIS A 196 -26.56 1.41 -4.25
C HIS A 196 -26.68 0.82 -5.66
N ALA A 197 -26.39 1.62 -6.67
CA ALA A 197 -26.09 1.11 -8.00
C ALA A 197 -24.62 0.68 -8.06
N PHE A 198 -24.35 -0.48 -8.64
CA PHE A 198 -22.99 -1.02 -8.72
C PHE A 198 -22.68 -1.76 -10.04
N GLU A 199 -23.59 -1.76 -11.02
CA GLU A 199 -23.39 -2.53 -12.27
C GLU A 199 -22.17 -2.06 -13.06
N ALA A 200 -21.89 -0.75 -13.02
CA ALA A 200 -20.71 -0.13 -13.63
C ALA A 200 -19.57 0.11 -12.63
N PHE A 201 -19.46 -0.71 -11.57
CA PHE A 201 -18.38 -0.63 -10.57
C PHE A 201 -17.22 -1.57 -10.93
N PHE A 202 -16.08 -1.00 -11.36
CA PHE A 202 -15.03 -1.79 -12.00
C PHE A 202 -13.60 -1.35 -11.63
N GLN A 203 -12.65 -2.24 -11.94
CA GLN A 203 -11.23 -1.91 -12.09
C GLN A 203 -10.73 -2.36 -13.45
N SER A 204 -9.73 -1.68 -14.01
CA SER A 204 -9.15 -2.07 -15.30
C SER A 204 -7.63 -1.94 -15.37
N ARG A 205 -7.00 -2.71 -16.26
CA ARG A 205 -5.57 -2.61 -16.59
C ARG A 205 -5.35 -2.69 -18.09
N LEU A 206 -4.47 -1.84 -18.60
CA LEU A 206 -4.01 -1.87 -19.99
C LEU A 206 -2.65 -2.55 -20.05
N VAL A 207 -2.53 -3.59 -20.86
CA VAL A 207 -1.35 -4.47 -20.93
C VAL A 207 -0.84 -4.50 -22.37
N GLN A 208 0.48 -4.54 -22.57
CA GLN A 208 1.05 -4.78 -23.89
C GLN A 208 0.94 -6.27 -24.26
N VAL A 209 0.52 -6.56 -25.49
CA VAL A 209 0.57 -7.91 -26.05
C VAL A 209 1.57 -7.96 -27.22
N PRO A 210 2.22 -9.11 -27.46
CA PRO A 210 3.22 -9.24 -28.53
C PRO A 210 2.67 -8.89 -29.92
N ALA A 211 3.53 -8.39 -30.79
CA ALA A 211 3.20 -8.17 -32.19
C ALA A 211 2.85 -9.50 -32.89
N GLY A 212 1.82 -9.49 -33.74
CA GLY A 212 1.42 -10.68 -34.50
C GLY A 212 0.82 -11.82 -33.69
N ILE A 213 0.47 -11.62 -32.42
CA ILE A 213 -0.41 -12.55 -31.70
C ILE A 213 -1.76 -12.63 -32.43
N ASP A 214 -2.36 -13.82 -32.48
CA ASP A 214 -3.70 -14.02 -33.06
C ASP A 214 -4.76 -14.14 -31.98
N HIS A 215 -6.03 -14.09 -32.43
CA HIS A 215 -7.19 -14.14 -31.55
C HIS A 215 -7.25 -15.44 -30.74
N ASP A 216 -6.92 -16.58 -31.36
CA ASP A 216 -7.08 -17.89 -30.75
C ASP A 216 -6.07 -18.11 -29.62
N ARG A 217 -4.81 -17.70 -29.83
CA ARG A 217 -3.78 -17.71 -28.78
C ARG A 217 -4.15 -16.79 -27.64
N LEU A 218 -4.65 -15.59 -27.92
CA LEU A 218 -5.05 -14.65 -26.88
C LEU A 218 -6.26 -15.17 -26.09
N ALA A 219 -7.22 -15.81 -26.76
CA ALA A 219 -8.35 -16.48 -26.13
C ALA A 219 -7.89 -17.66 -25.25
N GLU A 220 -6.91 -18.46 -25.69
CA GLU A 220 -6.34 -19.55 -24.88
C GLU A 220 -5.67 -19.03 -23.60
N ILE A 221 -4.90 -17.95 -23.71
CA ILE A 221 -4.25 -17.28 -22.58
C ILE A 221 -5.31 -16.76 -21.58
N LEU A 222 -6.34 -16.09 -22.09
CA LEU A 222 -7.41 -15.55 -21.26
C LEU A 222 -8.24 -16.66 -20.61
N GLN A 223 -8.49 -17.77 -21.31
CA GLN A 223 -9.22 -18.91 -20.77
C GLN A 223 -8.45 -19.56 -19.62
N ALA A 224 -7.12 -19.64 -19.69
CA ALA A 224 -6.31 -20.16 -18.59
C ALA A 224 -6.46 -19.34 -17.30
N LEU A 225 -6.56 -18.01 -17.41
CA LEU A 225 -6.85 -17.13 -16.27
C LEU A 225 -8.24 -17.36 -15.69
N ILE A 226 -9.27 -17.41 -16.55
CA ILE A 226 -10.67 -17.64 -16.15
C ILE A 226 -10.84 -19.01 -15.48
N ASP A 227 -10.17 -20.03 -16.00
CA ASP A 227 -10.18 -21.37 -15.43
C ASP A 227 -9.49 -21.39 -14.06
N ARG A 228 -8.34 -20.73 -13.91
CA ARG A 228 -7.56 -20.74 -12.67
C ARG A 228 -8.18 -19.93 -11.53
N HIS A 229 -8.81 -18.79 -11.83
CA HIS A 229 -9.31 -17.85 -10.82
C HIS A 229 -10.83 -17.87 -10.77
N ASP A 230 -11.37 -18.68 -9.86
CA ASP A 230 -12.79 -19.08 -9.86
C ASP A 230 -13.76 -17.89 -9.82
N VAL A 231 -13.42 -16.84 -9.07
CA VAL A 231 -14.28 -15.65 -8.93
C VAL A 231 -14.49 -14.88 -10.23
N LEU A 232 -13.64 -15.05 -11.26
CA LEU A 232 -13.87 -14.46 -12.58
C LEU A 232 -15.09 -15.06 -13.30
N ARG A 233 -15.54 -16.25 -12.86
CA ARG A 233 -16.74 -16.93 -13.35
C ARG A 233 -17.97 -16.65 -12.47
N ALA A 234 -17.82 -15.87 -11.40
CA ALA A 234 -18.89 -15.67 -10.42
C ALA A 234 -20.10 -14.96 -11.03
N ARG A 235 -21.28 -15.26 -10.50
CA ARG A 235 -22.52 -14.54 -10.76
C ARG A 235 -23.13 -14.09 -9.44
N LEU A 236 -23.56 -12.84 -9.35
CA LEU A 236 -24.31 -12.35 -8.20
C LEU A 236 -25.76 -12.85 -8.28
N THR A 237 -26.25 -13.43 -7.20
CA THR A 237 -27.62 -13.96 -7.05
C THR A 237 -28.29 -13.35 -5.82
N GLY A 238 -29.62 -13.21 -5.86
CA GLY A 238 -30.43 -12.52 -4.85
C GLY A 238 -31.31 -11.45 -5.50
N ASP A 239 -32.48 -11.19 -4.93
CA ASP A 239 -33.52 -10.30 -5.49
C ASP A 239 -33.86 -9.09 -4.60
N GLY A 240 -33.07 -8.85 -3.54
CA GLY A 240 -33.10 -7.59 -2.79
C GLY A 240 -33.51 -7.69 -1.33
N ALA A 241 -33.93 -8.85 -0.82
CA ALA A 241 -33.95 -9.07 0.64
C ALA A 241 -32.50 -9.21 1.15
N GLN A 242 -32.19 -8.55 2.27
CA GLN A 242 -30.80 -8.41 2.73
C GLN A 242 -30.12 -9.77 2.85
N ASP A 243 -30.79 -10.84 3.29
CA ASP A 243 -30.19 -12.16 3.50
C ASP A 243 -30.14 -13.10 2.28
N ASP A 244 -30.69 -12.70 1.13
CA ASP A 244 -30.76 -13.55 -0.07
C ASP A 244 -29.57 -13.35 -1.04
N TRP A 245 -28.72 -12.37 -0.78
CA TRP A 245 -27.55 -12.10 -1.62
C TRP A 245 -26.41 -13.11 -1.41
N ALA A 246 -25.91 -13.65 -2.53
CA ALA A 246 -24.74 -14.51 -2.58
C ALA A 246 -24.04 -14.42 -3.94
N LEU A 247 -22.78 -14.86 -4.01
CA LEU A 247 -22.16 -15.18 -5.29
C LEU A 247 -22.36 -16.68 -5.58
N ARG A 248 -22.55 -17.03 -6.84
CA ARG A 248 -22.53 -18.40 -7.32
C ARG A 248 -21.43 -18.57 -8.35
N ILE A 249 -20.49 -19.46 -8.06
CA ILE A 249 -19.35 -19.75 -8.90
C ILE A 249 -19.59 -21.09 -9.61
N PRO A 250 -19.75 -21.11 -10.94
CA PRO A 250 -19.92 -22.35 -11.69
C PRO A 250 -18.57 -23.08 -11.85
N PRO A 251 -18.55 -24.42 -12.00
CA PRO A 251 -17.35 -25.17 -12.33
C PRO A 251 -16.68 -24.67 -13.61
N ALA A 252 -15.35 -24.81 -13.69
CA ALA A 252 -14.59 -24.37 -14.86
C ALA A 252 -15.11 -25.08 -16.12
N ARG A 253 -15.26 -24.33 -17.21
CA ARG A 253 -15.75 -24.84 -18.51
C ARG A 253 -17.14 -25.46 -18.48
N SER A 254 -17.95 -25.20 -17.45
CA SER A 254 -19.38 -25.52 -17.49
C SER A 254 -20.11 -24.55 -18.44
N PRO A 255 -21.31 -24.90 -18.94
CA PRO A 255 -22.09 -24.00 -19.81
C PRO A 255 -22.51 -22.67 -19.15
N GLN A 256 -22.38 -22.55 -17.83
CA GLN A 256 -22.68 -21.33 -17.07
C GLN A 256 -21.43 -20.50 -16.76
N ALA A 257 -20.24 -21.03 -17.00
CA ALA A 257 -18.99 -20.33 -16.79
C ALA A 257 -18.71 -19.38 -17.95
N LEU A 258 -18.29 -18.16 -17.63
CA LEU A 258 -17.76 -17.22 -18.61
C LEU A 258 -16.63 -17.88 -19.40
N THR A 259 -16.63 -17.71 -20.72
CA THR A 259 -15.55 -18.16 -21.60
C THR A 259 -14.75 -16.98 -22.14
N ALA A 260 -13.49 -17.23 -22.53
CA ALA A 260 -12.67 -16.23 -23.19
C ALA A 260 -13.29 -15.75 -24.52
N ALA A 261 -14.02 -16.62 -25.22
CA ALA A 261 -14.70 -16.26 -26.47
C ALA A 261 -15.83 -15.23 -26.25
N GLU A 262 -16.52 -15.28 -25.11
CA GLU A 262 -17.54 -14.31 -24.73
C GLU A 262 -16.92 -13.02 -24.16
N ALA A 263 -15.79 -13.13 -23.50
CA ALA A 263 -15.13 -12.01 -22.83
C ALA A 263 -14.21 -11.18 -23.76
N LEU A 264 -13.64 -11.79 -24.80
CA LEU A 264 -12.62 -11.17 -25.67
C LEU A 264 -13.23 -10.52 -26.91
N LEU A 265 -12.97 -9.21 -27.06
CA LEU A 265 -13.31 -8.43 -28.24
C LEU A 265 -12.03 -7.96 -28.94
N ARG A 266 -11.89 -8.23 -30.24
CA ARG A 266 -10.82 -7.66 -31.08
C ARG A 266 -11.28 -6.34 -31.71
N VAL A 267 -10.39 -5.35 -31.68
CA VAL A 267 -10.50 -4.07 -32.37
C VAL A 267 -9.29 -3.96 -33.30
N ASP A 268 -9.53 -3.96 -34.61
CA ASP A 268 -8.47 -3.78 -35.60
C ASP A 268 -7.99 -2.33 -35.59
N CYS A 269 -6.72 -2.14 -35.28
CA CYS A 269 -6.02 -0.86 -35.24
C CYS A 269 -4.81 -0.85 -36.17
N ALA A 270 -4.68 -1.83 -37.08
CA ALA A 270 -3.59 -1.87 -38.05
C ALA A 270 -3.65 -0.64 -38.98
N GLY A 271 -2.51 0.05 -39.14
CA GLY A 271 -2.42 1.24 -39.98
C GLY A 271 -3.11 2.50 -39.43
N THR A 272 -3.68 2.45 -38.22
CA THR A 272 -4.28 3.62 -37.55
C THR A 272 -3.21 4.53 -36.94
N THR A 273 -3.52 5.82 -36.88
CA THR A 273 -2.70 6.84 -36.19
C THR A 273 -2.80 6.71 -34.67
N ALA A 274 -1.82 7.24 -33.93
CA ALA A 274 -1.85 7.23 -32.46
C ALA A 274 -3.10 7.90 -31.86
N ALA A 275 -3.55 9.00 -32.46
CA ALA A 275 -4.76 9.71 -32.01
C ALA A 275 -6.04 8.90 -32.25
N GLU A 276 -6.11 8.11 -33.34
CA GLU A 276 -7.23 7.19 -33.57
C GLU A 276 -7.22 6.03 -32.57
N ARG A 277 -6.04 5.47 -32.27
CA ARG A 277 -5.89 4.42 -31.24
C ARG A 277 -6.35 4.89 -29.86
N GLU A 278 -5.99 6.12 -29.47
CA GLU A 278 -6.42 6.71 -28.20
C GLU A 278 -7.95 6.89 -28.14
N ARG A 279 -8.57 7.35 -29.23
CA ARG A 279 -10.04 7.47 -29.33
C ARG A 279 -10.73 6.11 -29.24
N LEU A 280 -10.24 5.12 -29.98
CA LEU A 280 -10.76 3.74 -29.95
C LEU A 280 -10.61 3.13 -28.55
N LEU A 281 -9.47 3.35 -27.89
CA LEU A 281 -9.23 2.89 -26.53
C LEU A 281 -10.26 3.47 -25.55
N ALA A 282 -10.46 4.79 -25.56
CA ALA A 282 -11.43 5.46 -24.69
C ALA A 282 -12.87 4.95 -24.95
N GLU A 283 -13.27 4.88 -26.21
CA GLU A 283 -14.60 4.41 -26.62
C GLU A 283 -14.85 2.96 -26.17
N HIS A 284 -13.92 2.06 -26.47
CA HIS A 284 -14.09 0.65 -26.16
C HIS A 284 -13.93 0.37 -24.66
N ALA A 285 -13.18 1.18 -23.91
CA ALA A 285 -13.14 1.11 -22.44
C ALA A 285 -14.51 1.42 -21.82
N MET A 286 -15.17 2.49 -22.26
CA MET A 286 -16.53 2.81 -21.81
C MET A 286 -17.52 1.70 -22.15
N ARG A 287 -17.45 1.16 -23.37
CA ARG A 287 -18.33 0.05 -23.80
C ARG A 287 -18.04 -1.24 -23.02
N ALA A 288 -16.78 -1.53 -22.70
CA ALA A 288 -16.41 -2.71 -21.90
C ALA A 288 -16.98 -2.60 -20.49
N ASN A 289 -16.91 -1.43 -19.85
CA ASN A 289 -17.56 -1.20 -18.57
C ASN A 289 -19.08 -1.43 -18.65
N GLY A 290 -19.75 -0.86 -19.65
CA GLY A 290 -21.19 -1.03 -19.85
C GLY A 290 -21.66 -2.45 -20.22
N ARG A 291 -20.74 -3.37 -20.53
CA ARG A 291 -21.03 -4.79 -20.78
C ARG A 291 -20.81 -5.67 -19.54
N LEU A 292 -20.23 -5.14 -18.47
CA LEU A 292 -20.21 -5.85 -17.20
C LEU A 292 -21.66 -6.03 -16.72
N ALA A 293 -21.96 -7.22 -16.24
CA ALA A 293 -23.28 -7.60 -15.76
C ALA A 293 -23.10 -8.66 -14.68
N ALA A 294 -22.85 -8.21 -13.45
CA ALA A 294 -22.53 -9.11 -12.34
C ALA A 294 -23.65 -10.13 -12.08
N ARG A 295 -24.91 -9.71 -12.27
CA ARG A 295 -26.09 -10.56 -12.14
C ARG A 295 -26.25 -11.59 -13.26
N ASP A 296 -25.57 -11.43 -14.38
CA ASP A 296 -25.59 -12.38 -15.50
C ASP A 296 -24.29 -13.21 -15.56
N GLY A 297 -23.32 -12.93 -14.69
CA GLY A 297 -22.04 -13.63 -14.62
C GLY A 297 -20.95 -13.03 -15.53
N VAL A 298 -21.20 -11.86 -16.12
CA VAL A 298 -20.21 -11.15 -16.94
C VAL A 298 -19.34 -10.29 -16.02
N MET A 299 -18.38 -10.93 -15.36
CA MET A 299 -17.46 -10.26 -14.42
C MET A 299 -16.21 -9.70 -15.08
N LEU A 300 -15.85 -10.16 -16.29
CA LEU A 300 -14.64 -9.77 -17.01
C LEU A 300 -14.97 -9.43 -18.47
N GLN A 301 -14.34 -8.37 -18.96
CA GLN A 301 -14.29 -7.97 -20.35
C GLN A 301 -12.84 -7.73 -20.76
N ALA A 302 -12.44 -8.28 -21.90
CA ALA A 302 -11.11 -8.11 -22.47
C ALA A 302 -11.24 -7.48 -23.86
N VAL A 303 -10.58 -6.34 -24.09
CA VAL A 303 -10.55 -5.67 -25.40
C VAL A 303 -9.12 -5.66 -25.92
N TRP A 304 -8.89 -6.37 -27.02
CA TRP A 304 -7.62 -6.40 -27.73
C TRP A 304 -7.61 -5.40 -28.87
N PHE A 305 -6.77 -4.37 -28.75
CA PHE A 305 -6.43 -3.43 -29.80
C PHE A 305 -5.25 -4.00 -30.59
N ASP A 306 -5.56 -4.55 -31.75
CA ASP A 306 -4.60 -5.21 -32.62
C ASP A 306 -3.89 -4.19 -33.51
N HIS A 307 -2.60 -3.96 -33.28
CA HIS A 307 -1.79 -3.03 -34.08
C HIS A 307 -1.17 -3.70 -35.32
N GLY A 308 -1.50 -4.96 -35.60
CA GLY A 308 -0.97 -5.74 -36.72
C GLY A 308 0.28 -6.55 -36.36
N SER A 309 0.93 -7.09 -37.39
CA SER A 309 2.04 -8.05 -37.21
C SER A 309 3.39 -7.42 -36.85
N GLN A 310 3.54 -6.12 -37.02
CA GLN A 310 4.82 -5.41 -36.85
C GLN A 310 4.90 -4.62 -35.55
N GLU A 311 3.76 -4.31 -34.92
CA GLU A 311 3.68 -3.48 -33.72
C GLU A 311 2.98 -4.24 -32.59
N PRO A 312 3.49 -4.17 -31.35
CA PRO A 312 2.81 -4.75 -30.19
C PRO A 312 1.42 -4.13 -30.00
N GLY A 313 0.41 -4.97 -29.81
CA GLY A 313 -0.97 -4.55 -29.53
C GLY A 313 -1.17 -4.10 -28.08
N ARG A 314 -2.43 -3.82 -27.72
CA ARG A 314 -2.85 -3.52 -26.35
C ARG A 314 -4.02 -4.38 -25.93
N LEU A 315 -4.01 -4.88 -24.70
CA LEU A 315 -5.12 -5.62 -24.09
C LEU A 315 -5.63 -4.84 -22.89
N LEU A 316 -6.87 -4.35 -22.97
CA LEU A 316 -7.58 -3.78 -21.83
C LEU A 316 -8.36 -4.90 -21.12
N LEU A 317 -8.01 -5.17 -19.87
CA LEU A 317 -8.78 -6.05 -18.98
C LEU A 317 -9.64 -5.18 -18.06
N THR A 318 -10.95 -5.34 -18.12
CA THR A 318 -11.93 -4.64 -17.27
C THR A 318 -12.69 -5.68 -16.46
N ILE A 319 -12.60 -5.61 -15.13
CA ILE A 319 -13.19 -6.58 -14.21
C ILE A 319 -14.11 -5.87 -13.23
N HIS A 320 -15.30 -6.43 -12.99
CA HIS A 320 -16.25 -5.92 -12.01
C HIS A 320 -15.63 -5.99 -10.60
N HIS A 321 -15.71 -4.90 -9.85
CA HIS A 321 -14.96 -4.74 -8.60
C HIS A 321 -15.40 -5.74 -7.51
N LEU A 322 -16.61 -6.29 -7.60
CA LEU A 322 -17.07 -7.43 -6.78
C LEU A 322 -16.05 -8.59 -6.71
N VAL A 323 -15.29 -8.86 -7.78
CA VAL A 323 -14.43 -10.06 -7.86
C VAL A 323 -12.94 -9.75 -7.97
N VAL A 324 -12.55 -8.47 -7.82
CA VAL A 324 -11.16 -8.04 -7.95
C VAL A 324 -10.85 -6.92 -6.98
N ASP A 325 -9.61 -6.87 -6.50
CA ASP A 325 -9.07 -5.76 -5.73
C ASP A 325 -7.65 -5.38 -6.20
N GLY A 326 -7.07 -4.35 -5.59
CA GLY A 326 -5.72 -3.88 -5.94
C GLY A 326 -4.61 -4.93 -5.75
N VAL A 327 -4.82 -5.93 -4.87
CA VAL A 327 -3.87 -7.03 -4.66
C VAL A 327 -4.06 -8.11 -5.73
N SER A 328 -5.30 -8.36 -6.15
CA SER A 328 -5.65 -9.35 -7.17
C SER A 328 -4.96 -9.08 -8.50
N TRP A 329 -4.77 -7.82 -8.89
CA TRP A 329 -4.01 -7.48 -10.10
C TRP A 329 -2.54 -7.91 -10.04
N ARG A 330 -1.95 -8.01 -8.85
CA ARG A 330 -0.57 -8.51 -8.64
C ARG A 330 -0.48 -10.03 -8.75
N ILE A 331 -1.62 -10.72 -8.82
CA ILE A 331 -1.73 -12.17 -9.10
C ILE A 331 -2.10 -12.37 -10.58
N LEU A 332 -3.10 -11.64 -11.08
CA LEU A 332 -3.61 -11.76 -12.44
C LEU A 332 -2.58 -11.41 -13.52
N LEU A 333 -1.80 -10.33 -13.35
CA LEU A 333 -0.84 -9.90 -14.38
C LEU A 333 0.35 -10.86 -14.54
N PRO A 334 1.00 -11.35 -13.47
CA PRO A 334 2.01 -12.40 -13.62
C PRO A 334 1.46 -13.70 -14.22
N ASP A 335 0.24 -14.09 -13.86
CA ASP A 335 -0.41 -15.28 -14.43
C ASP A 335 -0.73 -15.10 -15.92
N LEU A 336 -1.16 -13.91 -16.34
CA LEU A 336 -1.33 -13.55 -17.75
C LEU A 336 -0.02 -13.71 -18.51
N ALA A 337 1.09 -13.21 -17.96
CA ALA A 337 2.41 -13.33 -18.55
C ALA A 337 2.90 -14.79 -18.62
N ALA A 338 2.66 -15.58 -17.58
CA ALA A 338 3.00 -17.00 -17.53
C ALA A 338 2.21 -17.81 -18.57
N ALA A 339 0.89 -17.59 -18.65
CA ALA A 339 0.04 -18.20 -19.66
C ALA A 339 0.46 -17.78 -21.08
N GLY A 340 0.72 -16.48 -21.30
CA GLY A 340 1.24 -15.97 -22.57
C GLY A 340 2.54 -16.64 -23.01
N THR A 341 3.48 -16.78 -22.08
CA THR A 341 4.76 -17.46 -22.33
C THR A 341 4.58 -18.93 -22.71
N ALA A 342 3.64 -19.64 -22.06
CA ALA A 342 3.35 -21.04 -22.37
C ALA A 342 2.71 -21.19 -23.75
N VAL A 343 1.64 -20.44 -24.04
CA VAL A 343 0.91 -20.53 -25.32
C VAL A 343 1.79 -20.17 -26.51
N LEU A 344 2.58 -19.10 -26.40
CA LEU A 344 3.51 -18.71 -27.48
C LEU A 344 4.60 -19.76 -27.75
N ALA A 345 4.94 -20.56 -26.74
CA ALA A 345 5.85 -21.69 -26.87
C ALA A 345 5.17 -22.98 -27.31
N GLY A 346 3.87 -22.96 -27.63
CA GLY A 346 3.09 -24.14 -28.01
C GLY A 346 2.83 -25.11 -26.86
N ARG A 347 2.87 -24.63 -25.61
CA ARG A 347 2.60 -25.43 -24.41
C ARG A 347 1.28 -25.02 -23.77
N THR A 348 0.62 -25.98 -23.13
CA THR A 348 -0.56 -25.70 -22.30
C THR A 348 -0.16 -24.86 -21.07
N PRO A 349 -0.88 -23.77 -20.75
CA PRO A 349 -0.64 -23.01 -19.53
C PRO A 349 -0.89 -23.84 -18.26
N GLU A 350 0.12 -23.89 -17.39
CA GLU A 350 0.03 -24.46 -16.05
C GLU A 350 0.27 -23.37 -15.00
N LEU A 351 -0.80 -22.67 -14.61
CA LEU A 351 -0.73 -21.62 -13.59
C LEU A 351 -0.62 -22.22 -12.19
N ALA A 352 0.07 -21.53 -11.27
CA ALA A 352 0.23 -21.98 -9.90
C ALA A 352 -1.14 -22.11 -9.18
N PRO A 353 -1.30 -23.13 -8.31
CA PRO A 353 -2.58 -23.38 -7.62
C PRO A 353 -2.96 -22.24 -6.67
N VAL A 354 -4.24 -22.19 -6.33
CA VAL A 354 -4.80 -21.28 -5.31
C VAL A 354 -4.97 -22.06 -4.01
N PRO A 355 -4.18 -21.80 -2.95
CA PRO A 355 -4.21 -22.61 -1.73
C PRO A 355 -5.51 -22.51 -0.94
N THR A 356 -6.13 -21.33 -0.91
CA THR A 356 -7.41 -21.05 -0.25
C THR A 356 -8.30 -20.31 -1.23
N SER A 357 -9.44 -20.90 -1.62
CA SER A 357 -10.34 -20.19 -2.53
C SER A 357 -10.99 -18.99 -1.84
N PHE A 358 -11.54 -18.08 -2.64
CA PHE A 358 -12.33 -16.97 -2.09
C PHE A 358 -13.60 -17.49 -1.38
N LYS A 359 -14.17 -18.61 -1.85
CA LYS A 359 -15.31 -19.26 -1.22
C LYS A 359 -15.01 -19.65 0.22
N ARG A 360 -13.94 -20.41 0.44
CA ARG A 360 -13.53 -20.83 1.79
C ARG A 360 -13.24 -19.64 2.69
N TRP A 361 -12.55 -18.62 2.18
CA TRP A 361 -12.31 -17.39 2.93
C TRP A 361 -13.62 -16.73 3.38
N ALA A 362 -14.59 -16.57 2.47
CA ALA A 362 -15.88 -15.98 2.79
C ALA A 362 -16.71 -16.83 3.77
N GLU A 363 -16.67 -18.15 3.64
CA GLU A 363 -17.31 -19.09 4.58
C GLU A 363 -16.70 -18.99 5.98
N GLN A 364 -15.37 -18.90 6.08
CA GLN A 364 -14.67 -18.71 7.36
C GLN A 364 -15.03 -17.36 8.02
N LEU A 365 -15.11 -16.27 7.23
CA LEU A 365 -15.58 -14.98 7.75
C LEU A 365 -17.04 -15.04 8.24
N ARG A 366 -17.92 -15.71 7.49
CA ARG A 366 -19.33 -15.88 7.89
C ARG A 366 -19.47 -16.71 9.17
N ALA A 367 -18.66 -17.75 9.34
CA ALA A 367 -18.61 -18.54 10.56
C ALA A 367 -18.11 -17.70 11.74
N LEU A 368 -17.03 -16.93 11.55
CA LEU A 368 -16.46 -16.05 12.58
C LEU A 368 -17.44 -14.98 13.05
N ALA A 369 -18.27 -14.44 12.15
CA ALA A 369 -19.30 -13.45 12.51
C ALA A 369 -20.35 -14.00 13.48
N GLY A 370 -20.58 -15.32 13.50
CA GLY A 370 -21.53 -15.99 14.40
C GLY A 370 -20.97 -16.30 15.79
N GLU A 371 -19.68 -16.08 16.05
CA GLU A 371 -19.07 -16.37 17.34
C GLU A 371 -19.36 -15.27 18.39
N PRO A 372 -19.70 -15.63 19.64
CA PRO A 372 -19.90 -14.64 20.72
C PRO A 372 -18.66 -13.77 21.01
N ARG A 373 -17.46 -14.23 20.65
CA ARG A 373 -16.22 -13.46 20.83
C ARG A 373 -16.23 -12.15 20.04
N GLY A 374 -16.86 -12.13 18.86
CA GLY A 374 -16.95 -10.92 18.04
C GLY A 374 -17.72 -9.79 18.72
N THR A 375 -18.67 -10.07 19.61
CA THR A 375 -19.47 -9.01 20.24
C THR A 375 -18.74 -8.27 21.36
N THR A 376 -17.56 -8.75 21.78
CA THR A 376 -16.78 -8.13 22.86
C THR A 376 -16.26 -6.73 22.51
N SER A 377 -16.05 -6.44 21.22
CA SER A 377 -15.67 -5.11 20.72
C SER A 377 -16.86 -4.19 20.39
N LEU A 378 -18.12 -4.67 20.49
CA LEU A 378 -19.31 -3.86 20.19
C LEU A 378 -19.32 -2.53 20.96
N ARG A 379 -18.98 -2.58 22.25
CA ARG A 379 -18.88 -1.39 23.10
C ARG A 379 -17.89 -0.37 22.52
N HIS A 380 -16.72 -0.82 22.08
CA HIS A 380 -15.71 0.03 21.48
C HIS A 380 -16.25 0.74 20.23
N TRP A 381 -16.95 0.01 19.36
CA TRP A 381 -17.54 0.57 18.15
C TRP A 381 -18.69 1.53 18.44
N THR A 382 -19.58 1.20 19.37
CA THR A 382 -20.65 2.11 19.78
C THR A 382 -20.11 3.41 20.35
N GLU A 383 -19.09 3.36 21.23
CA GLU A 383 -18.42 4.53 21.79
C GLU A 383 -17.71 5.36 20.69
N THR A 384 -17.08 4.69 19.72
CA THR A 384 -16.38 5.33 18.59
C THR A 384 -17.34 6.10 17.67
N LEU A 385 -18.50 5.50 17.36
CA LEU A 385 -19.46 6.04 16.40
C LEU A 385 -20.47 7.03 17.00
N SER A 386 -20.73 6.96 18.32
CA SER A 386 -21.75 7.80 18.97
C SER A 386 -21.36 9.27 19.14
N VAL A 387 -20.10 9.63 18.84
CA VAL A 387 -19.63 11.02 18.95
C VAL A 387 -20.13 11.84 17.76
N SER A 388 -21.03 12.79 18.02
CA SER A 388 -21.54 13.70 16.99
C SER A 388 -20.43 14.53 16.36
N GLU A 389 -20.48 14.64 15.04
CA GLU A 389 -19.56 15.46 14.24
C GLU A 389 -20.26 16.66 13.59
N PRO A 390 -19.59 17.82 13.50
CA PRO A 390 -20.01 18.88 12.61
C PRO A 390 -20.14 18.38 11.18
N THR A 391 -21.16 18.83 10.47
CA THR A 391 -21.34 18.57 9.05
C THR A 391 -20.11 19.05 8.26
N LEU A 392 -19.60 18.20 7.38
CA LEU A 392 -18.54 18.52 6.43
C LEU A 392 -19.19 19.09 5.17
N GLY A 393 -19.01 20.40 4.94
CA GLY A 393 -19.64 21.12 3.84
C GLY A 393 -20.95 21.81 4.23
N VAL A 394 -21.76 22.17 3.25
CA VAL A 394 -22.97 22.99 3.45
C VAL A 394 -24.17 22.19 3.97
N ARG A 395 -24.17 20.87 3.77
CA ARG A 395 -25.21 19.93 4.23
C ARG A 395 -24.67 18.50 4.33
N ARG A 396 -25.41 17.61 4.98
CA ARG A 396 -25.14 16.17 4.95
C ARG A 396 -25.51 15.57 3.58
N LEU A 397 -24.92 14.42 3.27
CA LEU A 397 -25.31 13.62 2.11
C LEU A 397 -26.75 13.10 2.26
N SER A 398 -27.39 12.94 1.12
CA SER A 398 -28.73 12.39 0.93
C SER A 398 -28.68 11.23 -0.07
N ALA A 399 -29.80 10.52 -0.25
CA ALA A 399 -29.90 9.46 -1.25
C ALA A 399 -29.75 9.95 -2.71
N HIS A 400 -29.85 11.26 -2.95
CA HIS A 400 -29.69 11.87 -4.27
C HIS A 400 -28.24 12.24 -4.62
N ASP A 401 -27.32 12.11 -3.66
CA ASP A 401 -25.91 12.39 -3.88
C ASP A 401 -25.23 11.15 -4.48
N THR A 402 -24.90 11.19 -5.76
CA THR A 402 -24.36 10.05 -6.52
C THR A 402 -22.97 10.31 -7.07
N ALA A 403 -22.28 9.24 -7.49
CA ALA A 403 -20.93 9.32 -8.05
C ALA A 403 -20.83 10.20 -9.31
N GLU A 404 -21.91 10.35 -10.08
CA GLU A 404 -21.98 11.25 -11.24
C GLU A 404 -21.74 12.73 -10.87
N GLN A 405 -22.03 13.11 -9.63
CA GLN A 405 -21.88 14.48 -9.13
C GLN A 405 -20.51 14.74 -8.51
N LEU A 406 -19.62 13.74 -8.51
CA LEU A 406 -18.28 13.89 -7.96
C LEU A 406 -17.45 14.83 -8.83
N ASP A 407 -16.85 15.81 -8.18
CA ASP A 407 -15.71 16.53 -8.71
C ASP A 407 -14.42 15.91 -8.15
N THR A 408 -13.29 16.13 -8.83
CA THR A 408 -12.00 15.60 -8.42
C THR A 408 -10.89 16.65 -8.42
N LEU A 409 -9.97 16.49 -7.47
CA LEU A 409 -8.76 17.30 -7.33
C LEU A 409 -7.58 16.37 -7.06
N ARG A 410 -6.60 16.36 -7.97
CA ARG A 410 -5.33 15.68 -7.75
C ARG A 410 -4.35 16.62 -7.05
N VAL A 411 -3.97 16.26 -5.83
CA VAL A 411 -2.97 16.97 -5.04
C VAL A 411 -1.66 16.19 -5.11
N THR A 412 -0.62 16.82 -5.64
CA THR A 412 0.71 16.20 -5.81
C THR A 412 1.68 16.74 -4.77
N VAL A 413 2.43 15.83 -4.13
CA VAL A 413 3.47 16.17 -3.16
C VAL A 413 4.78 16.38 -3.91
N PRO A 414 5.58 17.44 -3.60
CA PRO A 414 6.87 17.65 -4.26
C PRO A 414 7.79 16.42 -4.13
N VAL A 415 8.45 16.03 -5.22
CA VAL A 415 9.26 14.79 -5.31
C VAL A 415 10.24 14.62 -4.14
N ALA A 416 11.00 15.66 -3.79
CA ALA A 416 11.95 15.58 -2.67
C ALA A 416 11.27 15.30 -1.31
N LEU A 417 10.03 15.78 -1.13
CA LEU A 417 9.23 15.48 0.05
C LEU A 417 8.62 14.08 -0.04
N SER A 418 8.13 13.67 -1.21
CA SER A 418 7.64 12.30 -1.46
C SER A 418 8.71 11.26 -1.14
N GLU A 419 9.94 11.45 -1.63
CA GLU A 419 11.07 10.58 -1.34
C GLU A 419 11.33 10.48 0.17
N ALA A 420 11.36 11.61 0.88
CA ALA A 420 11.56 11.62 2.33
C ALA A 420 10.43 10.89 3.07
N LEU A 421 9.17 11.12 2.69
CA LEU A 421 7.97 10.52 3.30
C LEU A 421 7.87 9.02 3.05
N LEU A 422 8.40 8.53 1.93
CA LEU A 422 8.35 7.11 1.56
C LEU A 422 9.54 6.30 2.07
N THR A 423 10.59 6.96 2.58
CA THR A 423 11.82 6.28 3.01
C THR A 423 12.19 6.64 4.45
N ARG A 424 12.81 7.81 4.66
CA ARG A 424 13.50 8.15 5.90
C ARG A 424 12.57 8.64 7.02
N VAL A 425 11.48 9.33 6.69
CA VAL A 425 10.53 9.87 7.68
C VAL A 425 9.81 8.75 8.47
N PRO A 426 9.27 7.70 7.84
CA PRO A 426 8.71 6.54 8.54
C PRO A 426 9.65 5.98 9.62
N GLY A 427 10.92 5.72 9.26
CA GLY A 427 11.93 5.21 10.17
C GLY A 427 12.26 6.16 11.32
N ALA A 428 12.37 7.47 11.04
CA ALA A 428 12.66 8.48 12.05
C ALA A 428 11.53 8.67 13.06
N LEU A 429 10.28 8.49 12.62
CA LEU A 429 9.08 8.67 13.44
C LEU A 429 8.50 7.37 13.98
N HIS A 430 9.12 6.22 13.69
CA HIS A 430 8.60 4.89 14.02
C HIS A 430 7.16 4.67 13.53
N ALA A 431 6.81 5.21 12.37
CA ALA A 431 5.44 5.23 11.85
C ALA A 431 5.39 4.60 10.46
N GLY A 432 4.23 4.08 10.05
CA GLY A 432 3.97 3.73 8.66
C GLY A 432 3.76 4.98 7.81
N VAL A 433 3.82 4.83 6.48
CA VAL A 433 3.48 5.93 5.56
C VAL A 433 2.03 6.37 5.78
N GLU A 434 1.10 5.42 5.89
CA GLU A 434 -0.32 5.69 6.16
C GLU A 434 -0.52 6.54 7.44
N ASP A 435 0.15 6.20 8.54
CA ASP A 435 0.09 6.99 9.79
C ASP A 435 0.42 8.47 9.55
N ILE A 436 1.46 8.73 8.75
CA ILE A 436 1.92 10.08 8.40
C ILE A 436 0.89 10.79 7.52
N LEU A 437 0.38 10.11 6.49
CA LEU A 437 -0.59 10.69 5.55
C LEU A 437 -1.92 11.03 6.23
N VAL A 438 -2.43 10.11 7.05
CA VAL A 438 -3.67 10.30 7.81
C VAL A 438 -3.49 11.35 8.89
N THR A 439 -2.35 11.38 9.60
CA THR A 439 -2.06 12.45 10.58
C THR A 439 -2.08 13.82 9.92
N ALA A 440 -1.42 13.98 8.77
CA ALA A 440 -1.43 15.24 8.04
C ALA A 440 -2.85 15.63 7.60
N PHE A 441 -3.66 14.65 7.19
CA PHE A 441 -5.05 14.88 6.79
C PHE A 441 -5.91 15.35 7.97
N VAL A 442 -5.84 14.66 9.12
CA VAL A 442 -6.58 15.01 10.32
C VAL A 442 -6.20 16.40 10.82
N LEU A 443 -4.91 16.75 10.78
CA LEU A 443 -4.44 18.10 11.12
C LEU A 443 -4.97 19.16 10.14
N ALA A 444 -4.98 18.88 8.84
CA ALA A 444 -5.51 19.79 7.82
C ALA A 444 -7.00 20.05 8.04
N LEU A 445 -7.79 18.99 8.28
CA LEU A 445 -9.22 19.11 8.51
C LEU A 445 -9.54 19.80 9.84
N ALA A 446 -8.81 19.48 10.91
CA ALA A 446 -8.98 20.16 12.20
C ALA A 446 -8.63 21.66 12.11
N GLN A 447 -7.61 22.02 11.32
CA GLN A 447 -7.25 23.41 11.08
C GLN A 447 -8.33 24.13 10.28
N TRP A 448 -8.81 23.51 9.20
CA TRP A 448 -9.89 24.03 8.36
C TRP A 448 -11.17 24.25 9.19
N ARG A 449 -11.57 23.27 10.01
CA ARG A 449 -12.73 23.38 10.91
C ARG A 449 -12.58 24.54 11.90
N THR A 450 -11.38 24.73 12.44
CA THR A 450 -11.07 25.83 13.37
C THR A 450 -11.21 27.19 12.68
N ALA A 451 -10.70 27.34 11.45
CA ALA A 451 -10.78 28.57 10.68
C ALA A 451 -12.24 28.95 10.31
N HIS A 452 -13.11 27.96 10.10
CA HIS A 452 -14.53 28.17 9.78
C HIS A 452 -15.43 28.30 11.02
N GLY A 453 -14.86 28.41 12.22
CA GLY A 453 -15.62 28.57 13.47
C GLY A 453 -16.42 27.35 13.91
N THR A 454 -16.34 26.22 13.20
CA THR A 454 -17.12 25.00 13.48
C THR A 454 -16.68 24.28 14.77
N VAL A 455 -15.47 24.53 15.26
CA VAL A 455 -14.95 23.99 16.53
C VAL A 455 -15.48 24.77 17.74
N GLY A 456 -15.99 25.99 17.54
CA GLY A 456 -16.34 26.96 18.58
C GLY A 456 -17.49 26.57 19.51
N VAL A 457 -18.22 25.48 19.24
CA VAL A 457 -19.39 25.05 20.01
C VAL A 457 -19.18 23.73 20.77
N SER A 458 -18.22 22.87 20.35
CA SER A 458 -18.02 21.54 20.97
C SER A 458 -16.62 21.29 21.54
N GLY A 459 -15.59 22.03 21.11
CA GLY A 459 -14.20 21.76 21.50
C GLY A 459 -13.65 20.42 20.98
N VAL A 460 -14.40 19.71 20.12
CA VAL A 460 -14.03 18.39 19.57
C VAL A 460 -13.21 18.59 18.29
N THR A 461 -11.90 18.29 18.38
CA THR A 461 -10.97 18.27 17.23
C THR A 461 -10.93 16.94 16.51
N SER A 462 -11.61 15.92 17.03
CA SER A 462 -11.56 14.58 16.47
C SER A 462 -12.37 14.42 15.19
N VAL A 463 -11.86 13.59 14.28
CA VAL A 463 -12.44 13.29 12.97
C VAL A 463 -12.73 11.79 12.86
N LEU A 464 -13.84 11.42 12.21
CA LEU A 464 -14.26 10.03 12.06
C LEU A 464 -13.96 9.75 10.60
N VAL A 465 -12.99 8.87 10.39
CA VAL A 465 -12.47 8.55 9.07
C VAL A 465 -12.65 7.07 8.88
N ASP A 466 -13.34 6.66 7.82
CA ASP A 466 -13.28 5.27 7.40
C ASP A 466 -11.94 5.04 6.73
N VAL A 467 -11.17 4.11 7.30
CA VAL A 467 -9.83 3.77 6.82
C VAL A 467 -9.88 2.37 6.20
N GLU A 468 -9.53 2.30 4.93
CA GLU A 468 -9.48 1.04 4.18
C GLU A 468 -8.21 0.25 4.50
N GLY A 469 -8.33 -1.07 4.44
CA GLY A 469 -7.22 -2.01 4.47
C GLY A 469 -7.41 -3.09 3.43
N HIS A 470 -6.32 -3.80 3.11
CA HIS A 470 -6.35 -4.86 2.10
C HIS A 470 -7.21 -6.07 2.51
N GLY A 471 -7.50 -6.26 3.80
CA GLY A 471 -8.36 -7.32 4.36
C GLY A 471 -7.91 -8.77 4.13
N ARG A 472 -6.60 -8.96 3.92
CA ARG A 472 -5.90 -10.25 3.81
C ARG A 472 -5.04 -10.52 5.05
N GLU A 473 -5.58 -10.15 6.21
CA GLU A 473 -4.92 -10.32 7.49
C GLU A 473 -4.89 -11.81 7.85
N SER A 474 -3.85 -12.27 8.57
CA SER A 474 -3.70 -13.67 8.98
C SER A 474 -4.66 -14.04 10.11
N LEU A 475 -5.97 -14.10 9.80
CA LEU A 475 -7.03 -14.43 10.73
C LEU A 475 -7.11 -15.93 11.03
N PHE A 476 -6.91 -16.76 10.01
CA PHE A 476 -7.03 -18.21 10.10
C PHE A 476 -5.66 -18.83 9.84
N ALA A 477 -5.22 -19.72 10.74
CA ALA A 477 -3.90 -20.34 10.66
C ALA A 477 -3.71 -21.22 9.42
N ASP A 478 -4.81 -21.71 8.85
CA ASP A 478 -4.88 -22.60 7.70
C ASP A 478 -5.25 -21.88 6.38
N ALA A 479 -5.54 -20.57 6.42
CA ALA A 479 -5.86 -19.80 5.23
C ALA A 479 -4.62 -19.13 4.62
N ASP A 480 -4.36 -19.42 3.35
CA ASP A 480 -3.35 -18.75 2.55
C ASP A 480 -4.00 -18.07 1.33
N THR A 481 -4.19 -16.76 1.46
CA THR A 481 -4.81 -15.92 0.43
C THR A 481 -3.79 -15.28 -0.53
N SER A 482 -2.50 -15.66 -0.48
CA SER A 482 -1.43 -15.04 -1.28
C SER A 482 -1.63 -15.16 -2.80
N ARG A 483 -2.47 -16.11 -3.24
CA ARG A 483 -2.81 -16.37 -4.64
C ARG A 483 -4.31 -16.27 -4.95
N THR A 484 -5.12 -15.85 -3.99
CA THR A 484 -6.58 -15.80 -4.15
C THR A 484 -7.00 -14.48 -4.78
N VAL A 485 -7.61 -14.54 -5.97
CA VAL A 485 -8.27 -13.38 -6.59
C VAL A 485 -9.67 -13.21 -5.96
N GLY A 486 -10.06 -11.96 -5.70
CA GLY A 486 -11.33 -11.62 -5.07
C GLY A 486 -11.30 -10.21 -4.47
N TRP A 487 -12.42 -9.75 -3.92
CA TRP A 487 -12.49 -8.46 -3.24
C TRP A 487 -12.37 -8.64 -1.73
N PHE A 488 -11.16 -8.39 -1.20
CA PHE A 488 -10.84 -8.61 0.21
C PHE A 488 -10.92 -7.36 1.07
N THR A 489 -11.11 -6.17 0.48
CA THR A 489 -11.08 -4.88 1.19
C THR A 489 -11.83 -4.96 2.52
N ALA A 490 -11.14 -4.56 3.58
CA ALA A 490 -11.76 -4.34 4.88
C ALA A 490 -11.80 -2.84 5.14
N MET A 491 -12.83 -2.35 5.82
CA MET A 491 -12.97 -0.94 6.14
C MET A 491 -13.47 -0.85 7.58
N ALA A 492 -12.88 0.05 8.36
CA ALA A 492 -13.37 0.36 9.69
C ALA A 492 -13.23 1.86 10.00
N PRO A 493 -14.17 2.41 10.80
CA PRO A 493 -14.10 3.77 11.26
C PRO A 493 -12.94 3.93 12.25
N ALA A 494 -12.24 5.05 12.15
CA ALA A 494 -11.23 5.47 13.12
C ALA A 494 -11.61 6.87 13.64
N ARG A 495 -11.84 6.97 14.95
CA ARG A 495 -12.03 8.25 15.62
C ARG A 495 -10.66 8.82 15.99
N LEU A 496 -10.21 9.77 15.18
CA LEU A 496 -8.86 10.29 15.21
C LEU A 496 -8.82 11.66 15.88
N ASP A 497 -8.14 11.76 17.01
CA ASP A 497 -7.96 13.00 17.79
C ASP A 497 -6.47 13.40 17.85
N PRO A 498 -6.07 14.49 17.18
CA PRO A 498 -4.69 14.99 17.27
C PRO A 498 -4.40 15.61 18.65
N GLY A 499 -5.40 15.75 19.52
CA GLY A 499 -5.31 16.39 20.82
C GLY A 499 -5.28 17.92 20.69
N ARG A 500 -4.83 18.60 21.75
CA ARG A 500 -4.65 20.06 21.70
C ARG A 500 -3.44 20.43 20.85
N VAL A 501 -3.69 21.11 19.74
CA VAL A 501 -2.66 21.48 18.76
C VAL A 501 -2.37 22.97 18.82
N SER A 502 -1.09 23.34 18.97
CA SER A 502 -0.62 24.70 18.71
C SER A 502 -0.26 24.83 17.24
N TRP A 503 -1.10 25.48 16.44
CA TRP A 503 -0.89 25.61 14.98
C TRP A 503 0.44 26.26 14.62
N GLY A 504 0.91 27.22 15.44
CA GLY A 504 2.22 27.84 15.26
C GLY A 504 3.39 26.87 15.48
N GLU A 505 3.25 25.92 16.42
CA GLU A 505 4.25 24.87 16.67
C GLU A 505 4.20 23.79 15.59
N VAL A 506 3.00 23.38 15.17
CA VAL A 506 2.83 22.40 14.08
C VAL A 506 3.43 22.91 12.78
N ARG A 507 3.12 24.15 12.38
CA ARG A 507 3.66 24.73 11.12
C ARG A 507 5.19 24.77 11.06
N ARG A 508 5.88 24.78 12.22
CA ARG A 508 7.35 24.77 12.31
C ARG A 508 7.96 23.37 12.47
N GLY A 509 7.15 22.29 12.46
CA GLY A 509 7.64 20.94 12.72
C GLY A 509 8.05 20.71 14.19
N GLY A 510 7.46 21.44 15.14
CA GLY A 510 7.77 21.31 16.56
C GLY A 510 7.16 20.06 17.22
N LYS A 511 7.31 19.90 18.54
CA LYS A 511 6.86 18.69 19.26
C LYS A 511 5.35 18.46 19.17
N ALA A 512 4.56 19.50 18.94
CA ALA A 512 3.11 19.36 18.73
C ALA A 512 2.76 18.42 17.57
N VAL A 513 3.48 18.48 16.45
CA VAL A 513 3.17 17.61 15.30
C VAL A 513 3.57 16.16 15.59
N GLY A 514 4.70 15.93 16.26
CA GLY A 514 5.11 14.60 16.72
C GLY A 514 4.15 13.99 17.74
N ARG A 515 3.65 14.79 18.70
CA ARG A 515 2.63 14.34 19.67
C ARG A 515 1.30 14.01 18.99
N ALA A 516 0.90 14.78 17.98
CA ALA A 516 -0.30 14.48 17.20
C ALA A 516 -0.13 13.14 16.47
N LEU A 517 1.00 12.93 15.78
CA LEU A 517 1.32 11.65 15.15
C LEU A 517 1.27 10.49 16.15
N GLN A 518 1.92 10.61 17.33
CA GLN A 518 1.90 9.57 18.35
C GLN A 518 0.48 9.16 18.76
N ARG A 519 -0.44 10.13 18.92
CA ARG A 519 -1.85 9.85 19.26
C ARG A 519 -2.60 9.17 18.12
N ILE A 520 -2.50 9.73 16.92
CA ILE A 520 -3.20 9.24 15.72
C ILE A 520 -2.74 7.83 15.39
N LYS A 521 -1.44 7.57 15.46
CA LYS A 521 -0.83 6.25 15.23
C LYS A 521 -1.38 5.18 16.17
N GLU A 522 -1.49 5.45 17.48
CA GLU A 522 -2.08 4.47 18.40
C GLU A 522 -3.59 4.27 18.16
N GLN A 523 -4.31 5.32 17.76
CA GLN A 523 -5.73 5.22 17.40
C GLN A 523 -5.95 4.40 16.12
N LEU A 524 -5.09 4.61 15.11
CA LEU A 524 -5.10 3.85 13.86
C LEU A 524 -4.77 2.37 14.08
N ARG A 525 -3.82 2.06 14.96
CA ARG A 525 -3.48 0.67 15.32
C ARG A 525 -4.67 -0.09 15.87
N THR A 526 -5.37 0.48 16.84
CA THR A 526 -6.59 -0.14 17.40
C THR A 526 -7.65 -0.38 16.32
N SER A 527 -7.88 0.62 15.45
CA SER A 527 -8.84 0.47 14.34
C SER A 527 -8.40 -0.59 13.33
N SER A 528 -7.10 -0.67 13.01
CA SER A 528 -6.56 -1.65 12.07
C SER A 528 -6.63 -3.07 12.62
N GLU A 529 -6.35 -3.31 13.90
CA GLU A 529 -6.42 -4.63 14.53
C GLU A 529 -7.85 -5.20 14.58
N LEU A 530 -8.83 -4.31 14.70
CA LEU A 530 -10.24 -4.67 14.80
C LEU A 530 -10.99 -4.47 13.47
N ARG A 531 -10.28 -4.20 12.36
CA ARG A 531 -10.89 -3.75 11.10
C ARG A 531 -11.83 -4.79 10.50
N ILE A 532 -11.36 -6.04 10.40
CA ILE A 532 -12.20 -7.13 9.87
C ILE A 532 -13.35 -7.40 10.85
N GLU A 533 -13.09 -7.40 12.16
CA GLU A 533 -14.11 -7.60 13.19
C GLU A 533 -15.25 -6.58 13.08
N TYR A 534 -14.96 -5.29 12.86
CA TYR A 534 -15.98 -4.28 12.60
C TYR A 534 -16.89 -4.68 11.44
N GLY A 535 -16.31 -5.10 10.31
CA GLY A 535 -17.08 -5.56 9.16
C GLY A 535 -17.98 -6.75 9.47
N LEU A 536 -17.48 -7.73 10.24
CA LEU A 536 -18.28 -8.87 10.69
C LEU A 536 -19.48 -8.41 11.53
N LEU A 537 -19.25 -7.52 12.49
CA LEU A 537 -20.30 -7.03 13.39
C LEU A 537 -21.32 -6.13 12.70
N ARG A 538 -20.85 -5.25 11.81
CA ARG A 538 -21.70 -4.28 11.11
C ARG A 538 -22.50 -4.90 9.99
N TYR A 539 -22.04 -5.98 9.35
CA TYR A 539 -22.66 -6.48 8.11
C TYR A 539 -23.07 -7.95 8.12
N LEU A 540 -22.49 -8.79 8.99
CA LEU A 540 -22.71 -10.25 8.97
C LEU A 540 -23.30 -10.81 10.28
N ASN A 541 -23.21 -10.09 11.39
CA ASN A 541 -23.75 -10.53 12.67
C ASN A 541 -25.17 -9.95 12.90
N PRO A 542 -26.22 -10.78 13.00
CA PRO A 542 -27.61 -10.31 13.10
C PRO A 542 -27.95 -9.66 14.45
N GLU A 543 -27.16 -9.88 15.51
CA GLU A 543 -27.38 -9.25 16.82
C GLU A 543 -26.80 -7.83 16.86
N THR A 544 -25.64 -7.61 16.24
CA THR A 544 -24.93 -6.34 16.29
C THR A 544 -25.21 -5.42 15.10
N GLU A 545 -25.61 -5.98 13.95
CA GLU A 545 -25.93 -5.20 12.75
C GLU A 545 -26.94 -4.08 13.03
N PRO A 546 -28.11 -4.33 13.66
CA PRO A 546 -29.11 -3.27 13.86
C PRO A 546 -28.63 -2.15 14.78
N VAL A 547 -27.71 -2.46 15.70
CA VAL A 547 -27.12 -1.48 16.62
C VAL A 547 -26.13 -0.60 15.86
N LEU A 548 -25.24 -1.20 15.08
CA LEU A 548 -24.19 -0.47 14.37
C LEU A 548 -24.70 0.27 13.13
N SER A 549 -25.72 -0.25 12.43
CA SER A 549 -26.32 0.42 11.26
C SER A 549 -27.15 1.64 11.64
N ALA A 550 -27.65 1.71 12.89
CA ALA A 550 -28.35 2.88 13.41
C ALA A 550 -27.43 4.04 13.84
N LEU A 551 -26.13 3.80 13.96
CA LEU A 551 -25.15 4.83 14.37
C LEU A 551 -24.66 5.67 13.18
N PRO A 552 -24.20 6.91 13.42
CA PRO A 552 -23.66 7.76 12.35
C PRO A 552 -22.42 7.15 11.69
N GLY A 553 -22.38 7.15 10.36
CA GLY A 553 -21.18 6.81 9.58
C GLY A 553 -20.18 7.96 9.47
N ALA A 554 -18.96 7.64 9.03
CA ALA A 554 -17.93 8.63 8.76
C ALA A 554 -18.33 9.53 7.58
N GLN A 555 -17.98 10.82 7.66
CA GLN A 555 -18.14 11.74 6.52
C GLN A 555 -16.96 11.69 5.55
N VAL A 556 -15.87 11.03 5.94
CA VAL A 556 -14.62 10.97 5.21
C VAL A 556 -14.18 9.52 5.06
N ALA A 557 -13.78 9.14 3.85
CA ALA A 557 -12.99 7.95 3.61
C ALA A 557 -11.55 8.34 3.26
N PHE A 558 -10.57 7.62 3.82
CA PHE A 558 -9.16 7.79 3.49
C PHE A 558 -8.55 6.42 3.16
N ASN A 559 -7.89 6.34 2.00
CA ASN A 559 -7.23 5.13 1.53
C ASN A 559 -5.81 5.45 1.06
N TYR A 560 -4.88 4.53 1.29
CA TYR A 560 -3.54 4.57 0.75
C TYR A 560 -3.22 3.27 0.01
N PHE A 561 -3.12 3.35 -1.31
CA PHE A 561 -2.84 2.20 -2.19
C PHE A 561 -1.39 1.70 -2.15
N GLY A 562 -0.57 2.27 -1.27
CA GLY A 562 0.85 1.97 -1.24
C GLY A 562 1.59 2.54 -2.44
N ARG A 563 2.69 1.88 -2.76
CA ARG A 563 3.46 2.12 -3.98
C ARG A 563 2.87 1.31 -5.13
N VAL A 564 2.25 1.99 -6.09
CA VAL A 564 1.57 1.42 -7.27
C VAL A 564 2.38 1.68 -8.51
N GLY A 565 2.69 0.61 -9.24
CA GLY A 565 3.29 0.69 -10.57
C GLY A 565 4.76 1.13 -10.55
N VAL A 566 5.62 0.22 -11.00
CA VAL A 566 7.02 0.52 -11.27
C VAL A 566 7.04 1.41 -12.52
N GLY A 567 7.47 2.66 -12.38
CA GLY A 567 7.94 3.43 -13.51
C GLY A 567 9.16 2.72 -14.08
N ARG A 568 8.96 1.80 -15.04
CA ARG A 568 10.06 1.16 -15.75
C ARG A 568 10.26 1.85 -17.08
N THR A 569 11.52 2.20 -17.28
CA THR A 569 12.19 2.59 -18.51
C THR A 569 11.53 2.02 -19.76
N HIS A 570 11.15 2.90 -20.69
CA HIS A 570 10.80 2.56 -22.05
C HIS A 570 11.86 1.64 -22.72
N PRO A 571 11.45 0.66 -23.55
CA PRO A 571 10.07 0.23 -23.84
C PRO A 571 9.58 -0.89 -22.89
N ALA A 572 8.26 -0.91 -22.62
CA ALA A 572 7.61 -1.95 -21.83
C ALA A 572 7.74 -3.32 -22.51
N ALA A 573 7.95 -4.38 -21.71
CA ALA A 573 7.99 -5.74 -22.23
C ALA A 573 6.57 -6.30 -22.43
N ASP A 574 6.44 -7.35 -23.23
CA ASP A 574 5.16 -8.02 -23.42
C ASP A 574 4.59 -8.52 -22.09
N TRP A 575 3.26 -8.47 -21.99
CA TRP A 575 2.47 -8.82 -20.80
C TRP A 575 2.65 -7.89 -19.61
N GLN A 576 3.34 -6.75 -19.78
CA GLN A 576 3.43 -5.71 -18.75
C GLN A 576 2.34 -4.65 -18.92
N GLN A 577 1.94 -4.08 -17.79
CA GLN A 577 1.07 -2.92 -17.77
C GLN A 577 1.74 -1.74 -18.48
N VAL A 578 0.96 -0.99 -19.24
CA VAL A 578 1.40 0.23 -19.94
C VAL A 578 0.56 1.44 -19.53
N ASP A 579 1.12 2.62 -19.75
CA ASP A 579 0.42 3.88 -19.58
C ASP A 579 -0.68 4.08 -20.63
N GLY A 580 -1.54 5.08 -20.39
CA GLY A 580 -2.64 5.42 -21.29
C GLY A 580 -3.95 4.67 -21.02
N ASN A 581 -4.04 3.94 -19.90
CA ASN A 581 -5.33 3.40 -19.46
C ASN A 581 -6.30 4.56 -19.11
N PRO A 582 -7.45 4.69 -19.80
CA PRO A 582 -8.37 5.81 -19.59
C PRO A 582 -9.00 5.83 -18.18
N ALA A 583 -9.14 4.67 -17.52
CA ALA A 583 -9.68 4.59 -16.16
C ALA A 583 -9.24 3.31 -15.46
N THR A 584 -8.34 3.42 -14.46
CA THR A 584 -7.85 2.26 -13.68
C THR A 584 -8.90 1.66 -12.73
N GLY A 585 -9.94 2.43 -12.41
CA GLY A 585 -11.12 2.01 -11.67
C GLY A 585 -12.17 3.13 -11.66
N GLY A 586 -13.43 2.78 -11.40
CA GLY A 586 -14.52 3.73 -11.44
C GLY A 586 -15.75 3.23 -10.68
N LEU A 587 -16.47 4.18 -10.07
CA LEU A 587 -17.77 3.95 -9.44
C LEU A 587 -18.87 3.90 -10.52
N ASP A 588 -19.96 3.18 -10.26
CA ASP A 588 -21.18 3.34 -11.06
C ASP A 588 -21.66 4.80 -10.89
N PRO A 589 -21.92 5.57 -11.96
CA PRO A 589 -22.34 6.97 -11.84
C PRO A 589 -23.57 7.17 -10.95
N ARG A 590 -24.44 6.17 -10.85
CA ARG A 590 -25.65 6.19 -10.01
C ARG A 590 -25.39 5.70 -8.59
N MET A 591 -24.18 5.24 -8.27
CA MET A 591 -23.80 4.78 -6.94
C MET A 591 -24.02 5.91 -5.95
N ARG A 592 -24.80 5.65 -4.92
CA ARG A 592 -24.98 6.58 -3.81
C ARG A 592 -23.66 6.80 -3.09
N LEU A 593 -23.36 8.05 -2.75
CA LEU A 593 -22.17 8.40 -1.99
C LEU A 593 -22.39 8.16 -0.50
N THR A 594 -21.42 7.51 0.14
CA THR A 594 -21.40 7.28 1.58
C THR A 594 -20.56 8.32 2.34
N HIS A 595 -19.63 8.98 1.64
CA HIS A 595 -18.70 9.94 2.23
C HIS A 595 -18.75 11.28 1.50
N ALA A 596 -18.80 12.37 2.26
CA ALA A 596 -18.78 13.73 1.71
C ALA A 596 -17.40 14.09 1.14
N LEU A 597 -16.34 13.39 1.57
CA LEU A 597 -15.00 13.53 1.04
C LEU A 597 -14.30 12.17 1.01
N MET A 598 -13.78 11.78 -0.15
CA MET A 598 -12.95 10.59 -0.31
C MET A 598 -11.54 11.01 -0.70
N VAL A 599 -10.53 10.48 -0.01
CA VAL A 599 -9.12 10.77 -0.27
C VAL A 599 -8.38 9.48 -0.57
N ASN A 600 -7.95 9.33 -1.82
CA ASN A 600 -7.23 8.16 -2.31
C ASN A 600 -5.78 8.53 -2.61
N ALA A 601 -4.87 8.15 -1.72
CA ALA A 601 -3.43 8.41 -1.84
C ALA A 601 -2.69 7.23 -2.48
N ALA A 602 -1.66 7.54 -3.25
CA ALA A 602 -0.81 6.56 -3.91
C ALA A 602 0.58 7.14 -4.17
N ALA A 603 1.59 6.27 -4.14
CA ALA A 603 2.94 6.60 -4.60
C ALA A 603 3.24 5.87 -5.91
N ALA A 604 3.84 6.57 -6.87
CA ALA A 604 4.32 5.98 -8.12
C ALA A 604 5.76 6.45 -8.39
N ASP A 605 6.55 5.64 -9.08
CA ASP A 605 7.86 6.09 -9.55
C ASP A 605 7.71 6.88 -10.85
N GLY A 606 8.14 8.14 -10.83
CA GLY A 606 8.24 8.98 -12.01
C GLY A 606 9.67 9.12 -12.52
N PRO A 607 9.88 9.71 -13.71
CA PRO A 607 11.20 9.97 -14.27
C PRO A 607 12.12 10.80 -13.36
N SER A 608 11.52 11.67 -12.53
CA SER A 608 12.22 12.57 -11.63
C SER A 608 12.41 11.99 -10.21
N GLY A 609 11.92 10.78 -9.95
CA GLY A 609 11.87 10.17 -8.61
C GLY A 609 10.45 9.78 -8.20
N PRO A 610 10.28 9.29 -6.95
CA PRO A 610 8.96 8.87 -6.46
C PRO A 610 8.03 10.09 -6.29
N GLU A 611 6.82 9.98 -6.82
CA GLU A 611 5.76 10.97 -6.70
C GLU A 611 4.65 10.41 -5.80
N LEU A 612 4.43 11.04 -4.65
CA LEU A 612 3.26 10.80 -3.81
C LEU A 612 2.16 11.77 -4.25
N SER A 613 0.96 11.25 -4.48
CA SER A 613 -0.20 12.07 -4.82
C SER A 613 -1.46 11.55 -4.13
N ALA A 614 -2.47 12.41 -3.99
CA ALA A 614 -3.78 12.02 -3.53
C ALA A 614 -4.86 12.60 -4.44
N THR A 615 -5.82 11.76 -4.82
CA THR A 615 -7.04 12.18 -5.50
C THR A 615 -8.12 12.41 -4.46
N TRP A 616 -8.63 13.63 -4.41
CA TRP A 616 -9.70 14.07 -3.54
C TRP A 616 -10.99 14.11 -4.36
N SER A 617 -12.02 13.41 -3.91
CA SER A 617 -13.31 13.32 -4.60
C SER A 617 -14.43 13.74 -3.67
N TRP A 618 -15.30 14.62 -4.15
CA TRP A 618 -16.41 15.16 -3.36
C TRP A 618 -17.62 15.50 -4.25
N PRO A 619 -18.86 15.41 -3.75
CA PRO A 619 -20.01 15.91 -4.47
C PRO A 619 -19.97 17.44 -4.55
N ARG A 620 -19.99 17.96 -5.77
CA ARG A 620 -19.85 19.39 -6.12
C ARG A 620 -20.81 20.34 -5.38
N ASP A 621 -21.97 19.85 -4.98
CA ASP A 621 -23.02 20.63 -4.30
C ASP A 621 -22.97 20.52 -2.76
N VAL A 622 -22.00 19.76 -2.22
CA VAL A 622 -21.83 19.53 -0.77
C VAL A 622 -20.60 20.25 -0.24
N LEU A 623 -19.48 20.19 -0.96
CA LEU A 623 -18.24 20.90 -0.65
C LEU A 623 -17.87 21.82 -1.82
N ALA A 624 -17.51 23.07 -1.50
CA ALA A 624 -16.98 24.00 -2.48
C ALA A 624 -15.57 23.56 -2.90
N ARG A 625 -15.23 23.73 -4.19
CA ARG A 625 -13.91 23.37 -4.72
C ARG A 625 -12.79 24.07 -3.95
N GLU A 626 -12.99 25.34 -3.61
CA GLU A 626 -12.01 26.15 -2.87
C GLU A 626 -11.74 25.60 -1.46
N ASP A 627 -12.72 24.92 -0.84
CA ASP A 627 -12.52 24.25 0.45
C ASP A 627 -11.64 23.01 0.30
N VAL A 628 -11.87 22.22 -0.74
CA VAL A 628 -11.07 21.02 -1.02
C VAL A 628 -9.64 21.39 -1.42
N GLU A 629 -9.46 22.45 -2.19
CA GLU A 629 -8.14 23.01 -2.51
C GLU A 629 -7.39 23.44 -1.24
N ARG A 630 -8.04 24.19 -0.34
CA ARG A 630 -7.47 24.57 0.97
C ARG A 630 -7.11 23.36 1.83
N LEU A 631 -7.95 22.33 1.84
CA LEU A 631 -7.66 21.09 2.57
C LEU A 631 -6.45 20.36 1.97
N GLY A 632 -6.36 20.29 0.64
CA GLY A 632 -5.21 19.71 -0.08
C GLY A 632 -3.90 20.46 0.19
N GLU A 633 -3.92 21.78 0.14
CA GLU A 633 -2.77 22.63 0.50
C GLU A 633 -2.37 22.45 1.97
N GLY A 634 -3.35 22.39 2.86
CA GLY A 634 -3.16 22.10 4.29
C GLY A 634 -2.53 20.73 4.51
N TRP A 635 -2.97 19.71 3.77
CA TRP A 635 -2.42 18.37 3.83
C TRP A 635 -0.93 18.36 3.45
N VAL A 636 -0.56 18.96 2.32
CA VAL A 636 0.85 19.08 1.90
C VAL A 636 1.67 19.90 2.92
N THR A 637 1.08 20.93 3.51
CA THR A 637 1.72 21.74 4.55
C THR A 637 2.04 20.92 5.81
N HIS A 638 1.10 20.08 6.26
CA HIS A 638 1.32 19.23 7.44
C HIS A 638 2.26 18.05 7.15
N LEU A 639 2.28 17.53 5.91
CA LEU A 639 3.31 16.60 5.47
C LEU A 639 4.72 17.21 5.54
N LYS A 640 4.89 18.45 5.09
CA LYS A 640 6.15 19.20 5.24
C LYS A 640 6.54 19.36 6.72
N ALA A 641 5.57 19.65 7.58
CA ALA A 641 5.80 19.78 9.02
C ALA A 641 6.26 18.47 9.67
N LEU A 642 5.66 17.34 9.30
CA LEU A 642 6.06 16.00 9.77
C LEU A 642 7.47 15.64 9.30
N ALA A 643 7.81 15.92 8.03
CA ALA A 643 9.17 15.74 7.53
C ALA A 643 10.19 16.62 8.25
N ALA A 644 9.88 17.91 8.47
CA ALA A 644 10.73 18.81 9.25
C ALA A 644 10.89 18.36 10.71
N HIS A 645 9.85 17.77 11.31
CA HIS A 645 9.92 17.20 12.66
C HIS A 645 10.83 15.97 12.73
N ALA A 646 10.79 15.12 11.72
CA ALA A 646 11.69 13.97 11.58
C ALA A 646 13.17 14.39 11.47
N ASP A 647 13.44 15.58 10.93
CA ASP A 647 14.78 16.15 10.78
C ASP A 647 15.24 16.97 11.99
N GLY A 648 14.32 17.30 12.89
CA GLY A 648 14.56 18.20 14.01
C GLY A 648 15.33 17.55 15.17
N PRO A 649 15.99 18.34 16.03
CA PRO A 649 16.66 17.82 17.22
C PRO A 649 15.70 17.22 18.26
N ASP A 650 14.42 17.59 18.16
CA ASP A 650 13.35 17.28 19.10
C ASP A 650 12.38 16.20 18.59
N THR A 651 12.76 15.42 17.57
CA THR A 651 11.92 14.35 16.98
C THR A 651 11.35 13.42 18.04
N VAL A 652 10.05 13.20 18.03
CA VAL A 652 9.38 12.17 18.84
C VAL A 652 8.48 11.35 17.93
N GLY A 653 8.43 10.05 18.18
CA GLY A 653 7.70 9.12 17.30
C GLY A 653 7.38 7.78 17.95
N ARG A 654 8.14 7.38 18.98
CA ARG A 654 7.87 6.14 19.71
C ARG A 654 6.56 6.19 20.48
N THR A 655 5.79 5.12 20.37
CA THR A 655 4.53 4.90 21.08
C THR A 655 4.55 3.55 21.79
N PRO A 656 3.64 3.29 22.76
CA PRO A 656 3.58 2.00 23.48
C PRO A 656 3.61 0.79 22.54
N SER A 657 2.83 0.83 21.46
CA SER A 657 2.72 -0.30 20.55
C SER A 657 3.97 -0.51 19.66
N ASP A 658 4.99 0.35 19.73
CA ASP A 658 6.32 0.10 19.14
C ASP A 658 7.21 -0.81 20.00
N LEU A 659 6.84 -1.01 21.27
CA LEU A 659 7.69 -1.66 22.27
C LEU A 659 7.15 -3.05 22.62
N SER A 660 7.35 -4.01 21.73
CA SER A 660 6.82 -5.38 21.87
C SER A 660 7.35 -6.16 23.08
N LEU A 661 8.49 -5.77 23.65
CA LEU A 661 9.15 -6.47 24.76
C LEU A 661 8.78 -5.92 26.15
N VAL A 662 8.19 -4.72 26.24
CA VAL A 662 7.93 -4.03 27.51
C VAL A 662 6.64 -3.22 27.45
N SER A 663 5.81 -3.31 28.49
CA SER A 663 4.62 -2.47 28.62
C SER A 663 4.98 -1.13 29.27
N LEU A 664 5.03 -0.06 28.46
CA LEU A 664 5.29 1.31 28.92
C LEU A 664 4.19 2.26 28.46
N SER A 665 3.80 3.20 29.32
CA SER A 665 2.95 4.32 28.94
C SER A 665 3.70 5.34 28.10
N GLN A 666 2.98 6.15 27.31
CA GLN A 666 3.58 7.23 26.52
C GLN A 666 4.41 8.20 27.37
N ASP A 667 3.99 8.45 28.62
CA ASP A 667 4.73 9.29 29.57
C ASP A 667 6.04 8.64 30.01
N GLN A 668 6.04 7.33 30.26
CA GLN A 668 7.24 6.58 30.61
C GLN A 668 8.24 6.58 29.45
N ILE A 669 7.77 6.36 28.21
CA ILE A 669 8.58 6.45 26.99
C ILE A 669 9.20 7.85 26.88
N SER A 670 8.38 8.90 26.99
CA SER A 670 8.83 10.29 26.88
C SER A 670 9.89 10.64 27.94
N ARG A 671 9.73 10.16 29.18
CA ARG A 671 10.71 10.34 30.26
C ARG A 671 12.02 9.63 29.96
N LEU A 672 11.97 8.41 29.43
CA LEU A 672 13.15 7.65 29.02
C LEU A 672 13.88 8.35 27.87
N GLU A 673 13.17 8.72 26.81
CA GLU A 673 13.76 9.44 25.67
C GLU A 673 14.43 10.74 26.10
N LYS A 674 13.79 11.50 26.99
CA LYS A 674 14.38 12.73 27.56
C LYS A 674 15.65 12.43 28.37
N LYS A 675 15.64 11.40 29.22
CA LYS A 675 16.76 11.03 30.09
C LYS A 675 17.98 10.53 29.31
N TRP A 676 17.76 9.84 28.19
CA TRP A 676 18.83 9.25 27.39
C TRP A 676 19.30 10.14 26.24
N ARG A 677 18.49 11.11 25.78
CA ARG A 677 18.93 12.17 24.85
C ARG A 677 19.96 13.10 25.45
N THR A 678 19.85 13.43 26.74
CA THR A 678 20.79 14.34 27.43
C THR A 678 22.10 13.68 27.85
N ARG A 679 22.27 12.38 27.58
CA ARG A 679 23.49 11.61 27.88
C ARG A 679 24.33 11.28 26.64
N ARG A 680 23.90 11.70 25.45
CA ARG A 680 24.72 11.77 24.23
C ARG A 680 25.27 13.18 24.10
#